data_AF-A0A7W3LVC7-F1
#
_entry.id   AF-A0A7W3LVC7-F1
#
_cell.length_a   1.000
_cell.length_b   1.000
_cell.length_c   1.000
_cell.angle_alpha   90.00
_cell.angle_beta   90.00
_cell.angle_gamma   90.00
#
_symmetry.space_group_name_H-M   'P 1'
#
loop_
_entity.id
_entity.type
_entity.pdbx_description
1 polymer ?
#
loop_
_entity_poly.entity_id
_entity_poly.type
_entity_poly.pdbx_seq_one_letter_code
_entity_poly.pdbx_strand_id
1 'polypeptide(L)'
;MCDEHDLPPAVRRALADYRRLLAEHGPTWGEDPITYVRQIEADAFVRDEHRFFLALLEKVFARYPGASAEEIEERVRDMDLQEVIRDALAGRELPDNLAALRITPDGVRLEARAQTVLEGEWFRTTLMADSALDRPVTLTVDGAARELAAGGALLVPVTPASVVAVDGRTVGLGGLVRSAPAARLRVRAGFPCRWSVIGENGRGWYPEGAQPRRDGHRDPYFHGDDLVLDVPAEPLTVRVTRGMEYDTAEAEVIPEPGRETLVELTPRRLYDAAARGWYGGDMHVHMNWTGDTVGTPAQAAAAQHGEDLHVLNLVAGNVASERVYDREALEHWAGRDLPWSDATHLARLGVEYRSDLLGHFYAFGMHTPPTRYHTGFLGTADWPPNAEACRELRGLGAVLGYSHPFHVPFDEDAPPAAALTEGRNCSAREIVSGAALGLVDSLDVLNHSSIQATATVYRHLVGAGNRLAVTAGTDTMLSFNRRSSQSGPPGWERVYARLDGPLTAAAFADAIRAGRTFATTGPWLELEVDGHGPGDALDRAPGDRVTVTARCVGPEVRGLELRTADGVVAEGPPGELTAELTVDAPTYVVAVASGPAHPRTFHYSGAYAHTSPVYLDVAGRHVARPADVRWCLDYLDGLETMIREHARLDGERRLTDHLDLLDAARAVYRARLPR
;
A
#
# COMPACT_ATOMS: atom_id res chain seq x y z
N MET A 1 -8.85 3.45 24.09
CA MET A 1 -7.84 2.72 23.31
C MET A 1 -7.70 1.33 23.94
N CYS A 2 -7.67 0.26 23.15
CA CYS A 2 -7.58 -1.11 23.67
C CYS A 2 -6.24 -1.35 24.37
N ASP A 3 -6.25 -1.72 25.65
CA ASP A 3 -5.05 -2.19 26.35
C ASP A 3 -4.70 -3.61 25.86
N GLU A 4 -3.41 -3.93 25.68
CA GLU A 4 -2.96 -5.29 25.38
C GLU A 4 -3.43 -6.30 26.43
N HIS A 5 -3.64 -5.85 27.67
CA HIS A 5 -4.17 -6.67 28.74
C HIS A 5 -5.62 -7.13 28.50
N ASP A 6 -6.40 -6.37 27.72
CA ASP A 6 -7.81 -6.64 27.43
C ASP A 6 -8.02 -7.43 26.13
N LEU A 7 -6.94 -7.77 25.41
CA LEU A 7 -7.05 -8.51 24.15
C LEU A 7 -7.55 -9.95 24.37
N PRO A 8 -8.35 -10.50 23.43
CA PRO A 8 -8.73 -11.90 23.46
C PRO A 8 -7.50 -12.81 23.60
N PRO A 9 -7.56 -13.89 24.41
CA PRO A 9 -6.39 -14.74 24.65
C PRO A 9 -5.74 -15.31 23.40
N ALA A 10 -6.51 -15.61 22.35
CA ALA A 10 -5.99 -16.09 21.07
C ALA A 10 -5.16 -15.01 20.36
N VAL A 11 -5.70 -13.80 20.24
CA VAL A 11 -5.04 -12.64 19.62
C VAL A 11 -3.75 -12.30 20.37
N ARG A 12 -3.79 -12.27 21.71
CA ARG A 12 -2.59 -12.02 22.52
C ARG A 12 -1.48 -13.05 22.30
N ARG A 13 -1.84 -14.33 22.16
CA ARG A 13 -0.88 -15.39 21.86
C ARG A 13 -0.29 -15.23 20.46
N ALA A 14 -1.10 -14.86 19.46
CA ALA A 14 -0.62 -14.59 18.11
C ALA A 14 0.40 -13.45 18.09
N LEU A 15 0.10 -12.31 18.74
CA LEU A 15 1.03 -11.19 18.83
C LEU A 15 2.33 -11.56 19.58
N ALA A 16 2.26 -12.37 20.64
CA ALA A 16 3.44 -12.88 21.33
C ALA A 16 4.28 -13.80 20.45
N ASP A 17 3.65 -14.62 19.60
CA ASP A 17 4.34 -15.45 18.62
C ASP A 17 5.03 -14.59 17.55
N TYR A 18 4.35 -13.57 17.01
CA TYR A 18 4.96 -12.64 16.05
C TYR A 18 6.20 -11.94 16.63
N ARG A 19 6.16 -11.54 17.91
CA ARG A 19 7.33 -10.96 18.60
C ARG A 19 8.49 -11.95 18.71
N ARG A 20 8.19 -13.23 18.94
CA ARG A 20 9.20 -14.30 18.96
C ARG A 20 9.82 -14.49 17.58
N LEU A 21 9.00 -14.56 16.53
CA LEU A 21 9.48 -14.71 15.15
C LEU A 21 10.34 -13.51 14.72
N LEU A 22 9.94 -12.29 15.05
CA LEU A 22 10.74 -11.09 14.82
C LEU A 22 12.11 -11.18 15.53
N ALA A 23 12.14 -11.63 16.78
CA ALA A 23 13.37 -11.77 17.53
C ALA A 23 14.30 -12.86 16.96
N GLU A 24 13.74 -13.94 16.41
CA GLU A 24 14.50 -15.08 15.89
C GLU A 24 14.96 -14.88 14.44
N HIS A 25 14.12 -14.31 13.59
CA HIS A 25 14.31 -14.26 12.14
C HIS A 25 14.43 -12.84 11.58
N GLY A 26 14.40 -11.81 12.44
CA GLY A 26 14.41 -10.43 11.98
C GLY A 26 13.10 -10.07 11.26
N PRO A 27 13.08 -9.05 10.38
CA PRO A 27 11.84 -8.48 9.83
C PRO A 27 11.04 -9.43 8.93
N THR A 28 11.63 -10.54 8.45
CA THR A 28 10.93 -11.51 7.60
C THR A 28 10.10 -12.53 8.39
N TRP A 29 10.28 -12.59 9.72
CA TRP A 29 9.59 -13.53 10.62
C TRP A 29 9.70 -15.01 10.19
N GLY A 30 10.73 -15.35 9.40
CA GLY A 30 10.97 -16.72 8.93
C GLY A 30 10.23 -17.10 7.66
N GLU A 31 9.63 -16.14 6.94
CA GLU A 31 9.06 -16.38 5.61
C GLU A 31 10.11 -16.84 4.59
N ASP A 32 9.66 -17.61 3.60
CA ASP A 32 10.52 -18.12 2.53
C ASP A 32 11.19 -16.97 1.78
N PRO A 33 12.51 -17.05 1.51
CA PRO A 33 13.32 -15.95 0.98
C PRO A 33 13.14 -15.71 -0.52
N ILE A 34 11.90 -15.63 -1.00
CA ILE A 34 11.57 -15.22 -2.38
C ILE A 34 11.86 -13.73 -2.60
N THR A 35 11.84 -13.28 -3.85
CA THR A 35 12.40 -11.99 -4.25
C THR A 35 11.92 -10.79 -3.43
N TYR A 36 10.62 -10.66 -3.17
CA TYR A 36 10.11 -9.55 -2.33
C TYR A 36 10.32 -9.75 -0.83
N VAL A 37 10.50 -10.98 -0.33
CA VAL A 37 10.87 -11.21 1.09
C VAL A 37 12.33 -10.82 1.32
N ARG A 38 13.21 -10.98 0.33
CA ARG A 38 14.59 -10.45 0.39
C ARG A 38 14.63 -8.93 0.42
N GLN A 39 13.67 -8.26 -0.20
CA GLN A 39 13.52 -6.82 -0.10
C GLN A 39 13.17 -6.38 1.33
N ILE A 40 12.30 -7.13 2.04
CA ILE A 40 11.91 -6.84 3.43
C ILE A 40 13.13 -6.75 4.37
N GLU A 41 14.16 -7.56 4.15
CA GLU A 41 15.41 -7.52 4.91
C GLU A 41 16.18 -6.19 4.71
N ALA A 42 16.01 -5.56 3.56
CA ALA A 42 16.69 -4.33 3.17
C ALA A 42 15.87 -3.05 3.41
N ASP A 43 14.55 -3.15 3.60
CA ASP A 43 13.60 -2.00 3.67
C ASP A 43 13.98 -0.96 4.74
N ALA A 44 14.60 -1.40 5.84
CA ALA A 44 15.10 -0.50 6.88
C ALA A 44 16.13 0.51 6.35
N PHE A 45 16.83 0.18 5.27
CA PHE A 45 17.93 0.96 4.69
C PHE A 45 17.62 1.44 3.25
N VAL A 46 17.03 0.57 2.43
CA VAL A 46 16.76 0.80 1.01
C VAL A 46 15.25 0.90 0.80
N ARG A 47 14.75 2.13 0.67
CA ARG A 47 13.32 2.38 0.47
C ARG A 47 12.87 2.42 -0.98
N ASP A 48 13.81 2.68 -1.89
CA ASP A 48 13.54 2.69 -3.33
C ASP A 48 13.60 1.25 -3.83
N GLU A 49 12.43 0.63 -3.95
CA GLU A 49 12.26 -0.77 -4.32
C GLU A 49 12.87 -1.05 -5.70
N HIS A 50 12.71 -0.12 -6.64
CA HIS A 50 13.31 -0.24 -7.97
C HIS A 50 14.83 -0.29 -7.90
N ARG A 51 15.46 0.52 -7.02
CA ARG A 51 16.91 0.47 -6.82
C ARG A 51 17.38 -0.82 -6.19
N PHE A 52 16.64 -1.33 -5.22
CA PHE A 52 16.92 -2.63 -4.64
C PHE A 52 16.91 -3.72 -5.71
N PHE A 53 15.83 -3.80 -6.51
CA PHE A 53 15.72 -4.81 -7.55
C PHE A 53 16.76 -4.65 -8.65
N LEU A 54 17.08 -3.42 -9.07
CA LEU A 54 18.16 -3.19 -10.03
C LEU A 54 19.51 -3.71 -9.52
N ALA A 55 19.90 -3.33 -8.29
CA ALA A 55 21.16 -3.77 -7.70
C ALA A 55 21.20 -5.30 -7.51
N LEU A 56 20.08 -5.90 -7.09
CA LEU A 56 19.95 -7.34 -6.93
C LEU A 56 20.10 -8.08 -8.27
N LEU A 57 19.35 -7.67 -9.29
CA LEU A 57 19.37 -8.29 -10.61
C LEU A 57 20.72 -8.12 -11.31
N GLU A 58 21.35 -6.95 -11.22
CA GLU A 58 22.70 -6.72 -11.75
C GLU A 58 23.71 -7.72 -11.17
N LYS A 59 23.64 -8.01 -9.87
CA LYS A 59 24.48 -9.02 -9.23
C LYS A 59 24.18 -10.44 -9.70
N VAL A 60 22.89 -10.79 -9.81
CA VAL A 60 22.48 -12.10 -10.32
C VAL A 60 23.02 -12.30 -11.74
N PHE A 61 22.84 -11.32 -12.63
CA PHE A 61 23.33 -11.40 -14.02
C PHE A 61 24.87 -11.43 -14.12
N ALA A 62 25.57 -10.70 -13.25
CA ALA A 62 27.03 -10.73 -13.22
C ALA A 62 27.57 -12.11 -12.81
N ARG A 63 26.91 -12.78 -11.86
CA ARG A 63 27.34 -14.10 -11.36
C ARG A 63 26.83 -15.27 -12.20
N TYR A 64 25.66 -15.13 -12.81
CA TYR A 64 24.98 -16.17 -13.59
C TYR A 64 24.54 -15.62 -14.96
N PRO A 65 25.50 -15.34 -15.87
CA PRO A 65 25.19 -14.82 -17.19
C PRO A 65 24.35 -15.83 -17.97
N GLY A 66 23.19 -15.40 -18.47
CA GLY A 66 22.27 -16.23 -19.26
C GLY A 66 21.26 -17.03 -18.45
N ALA A 67 21.12 -16.80 -17.14
CA ALA A 67 20.05 -17.37 -16.34
C ALA A 67 18.67 -17.01 -16.91
N SER A 68 17.78 -18.00 -16.99
CA SER A 68 16.36 -17.82 -17.28
C SER A 68 15.62 -17.08 -16.15
N ALA A 69 14.40 -16.61 -16.39
CA ALA A 69 13.60 -15.93 -15.36
C ALA A 69 13.35 -16.80 -14.11
N GLU A 70 13.12 -18.10 -14.30
CA GLU A 70 12.93 -19.05 -13.21
C GLU A 70 14.23 -19.25 -12.42
N GLU A 71 15.37 -19.40 -13.11
CA GLU A 71 16.67 -19.49 -12.45
C GLU A 71 17.01 -18.20 -11.68
N ILE A 72 16.68 -17.02 -12.21
CA ILE A 72 16.91 -15.75 -11.51
C ILE A 72 16.20 -15.74 -10.15
N GLU A 73 14.92 -16.13 -10.10
CA GLU A 73 14.15 -16.19 -8.85
C GLU A 73 14.78 -17.15 -7.84
N GLU A 74 15.32 -18.29 -8.29
CA GLU A 74 16.06 -19.19 -7.42
C GLU A 74 17.40 -18.59 -6.94
N ARG A 75 18.14 -17.90 -7.82
CA ARG A 75 19.46 -17.32 -7.52
C ARG A 75 19.40 -16.10 -6.60
N VAL A 76 18.27 -15.41 -6.52
CA VAL A 76 18.08 -14.27 -5.60
C VAL A 76 18.36 -14.68 -4.14
N ARG A 77 18.06 -15.93 -3.78
CA ARG A 77 18.31 -16.50 -2.44
C ARG A 77 19.80 -16.53 -2.07
N ASP A 78 20.67 -16.70 -3.07
CA ASP A 78 22.11 -16.87 -2.88
C ASP A 78 22.87 -15.52 -2.86
N MET A 79 22.18 -14.40 -3.12
CA MET A 79 22.80 -13.08 -3.17
C MET A 79 23.10 -12.54 -1.77
N ASP A 80 24.30 -11.98 -1.61
CA ASP A 80 24.68 -11.25 -0.40
C ASP A 80 23.95 -9.91 -0.37
N LEU A 81 22.90 -9.82 0.45
CA LEU A 81 22.10 -8.62 0.59
C LEU A 81 22.88 -7.44 1.15
N GLN A 82 23.98 -7.66 1.86
CA GLN A 82 24.77 -6.57 2.42
C GLN A 82 25.45 -5.78 1.29
N GLU A 83 25.93 -6.49 0.26
CA GLU A 83 26.42 -5.85 -0.95
C GLU A 83 25.31 -5.24 -1.80
N VAL A 84 24.13 -5.90 -1.88
CA VAL A 84 22.96 -5.33 -2.59
C VAL A 84 22.55 -4.00 -1.97
N ILE A 85 22.47 -3.94 -0.64
CA ILE A 85 22.16 -2.71 0.11
C ILE A 85 23.21 -1.64 -0.18
N ARG A 86 24.50 -1.98 -0.12
CA ARG A 86 25.58 -1.03 -0.47
C ARG A 86 25.39 -0.48 -1.88
N ASP A 87 25.16 -1.34 -2.87
CA ASP A 87 25.05 -0.95 -4.28
C ASP A 87 23.80 -0.12 -4.55
N ALA A 88 22.67 -0.48 -3.93
CA ALA A 88 21.44 0.30 -4.01
C ALA A 88 21.59 1.72 -3.41
N LEU A 89 22.48 1.88 -2.41
CA LEU A 89 22.79 3.16 -1.77
C LEU A 89 23.97 3.91 -2.42
N ALA A 90 24.63 3.35 -3.43
CA ALA A 90 25.81 3.94 -4.03
C ALA A 90 25.51 5.32 -4.63
N GLY A 91 26.32 6.33 -4.27
CA GLY A 91 26.14 7.72 -4.73
C GLY A 91 24.91 8.44 -4.15
N ARG A 92 24.32 7.91 -3.07
CA ARG A 92 23.17 8.50 -2.37
C ARG A 92 23.52 8.98 -0.97
N GLU A 93 22.66 9.84 -0.43
CA GLU A 93 22.67 10.15 0.99
C GLU A 93 22.28 8.89 1.79
N LEU A 94 23.05 8.58 2.83
CA LEU A 94 22.76 7.46 3.71
C LEU A 94 21.48 7.75 4.54
N PRO A 95 20.65 6.73 4.81
CA PRO A 95 19.51 6.90 5.69
C PRO A 95 19.99 7.21 7.12
N ASP A 96 19.13 7.85 7.91
CA ASP A 96 19.40 8.31 9.28
C ASP A 96 19.70 7.20 10.31
N ASN A 97 19.45 5.94 9.94
CA ASN A 97 19.75 4.73 10.71
C ASN A 97 20.97 3.94 10.18
N LEU A 98 21.78 4.53 9.30
CA LEU A 98 22.96 3.90 8.72
C LEU A 98 24.15 4.87 8.69
N ALA A 99 25.30 4.39 9.17
CA ALA A 99 26.61 4.99 8.92
C ALA A 99 27.41 4.06 8.00
N ALA A 100 28.32 4.59 7.20
CA ALA A 100 29.19 3.79 6.34
C ALA A 100 30.67 3.98 6.72
N LEU A 101 31.38 2.87 6.91
CA LEU A 101 32.83 2.83 7.06
C LEU A 101 33.45 2.47 5.71
N ARG A 102 33.91 3.47 4.96
CA ARG A 102 34.57 3.29 3.66
C ARG A 102 36.01 2.89 3.86
N ILE A 103 36.40 1.73 3.34
CA ILE A 103 37.74 1.17 3.44
C ILE A 103 38.33 1.18 2.03
N THR A 104 39.29 2.07 1.81
CA THR A 104 39.88 2.33 0.48
C THR A 104 41.41 2.19 0.55
N PRO A 105 42.10 2.12 -0.60
CA PRO A 105 43.57 2.16 -0.62
C PRO A 105 44.15 3.41 0.06
N ASP A 106 43.43 4.53 0.02
CA ASP A 106 43.83 5.81 0.61
C ASP A 106 43.59 5.89 2.13
N GLY A 107 42.85 4.93 2.69
CA GLY A 107 42.57 4.85 4.12
C GLY A 107 41.11 4.49 4.44
N VAL A 108 40.78 4.63 5.74
CA VAL A 108 39.45 4.33 6.26
C VAL A 108 38.74 5.64 6.64
N ARG A 109 37.51 5.83 6.15
CA ARG A 109 36.69 7.01 6.41
C ARG A 109 35.31 6.62 6.92
N LEU A 110 34.85 7.28 7.98
CA LEU A 110 33.46 7.21 8.43
C LEU A 110 32.62 8.27 7.70
N GLU A 111 31.53 7.82 7.08
CA GLU A 111 30.46 8.64 6.56
C GLU A 111 29.24 8.44 7.46
N ALA A 112 28.79 9.49 8.12
CA ALA A 112 27.61 9.43 8.97
C ALA A 112 26.92 10.78 9.02
N ARG A 113 25.59 10.74 9.14
CA ARG A 113 24.80 11.89 9.57
C ARG A 113 24.71 11.87 11.09
N ALA A 114 25.33 12.85 11.73
CA ALA A 114 25.29 12.96 13.19
C ALA A 114 23.83 13.02 13.69
N GLN A 115 23.47 12.09 14.58
CA GLN A 115 22.16 12.02 15.20
C GLN A 115 22.16 12.75 16.54
N THR A 116 21.19 13.65 16.74
CA THR A 116 20.99 14.32 18.03
C THR A 116 20.48 13.34 19.08
N VAL A 117 21.20 13.13 20.16
CA VAL A 117 20.82 12.23 21.27
C VAL A 117 20.68 13.07 22.54
N LEU A 118 19.66 12.78 23.35
CA LEU A 118 19.49 13.48 24.62
C LEU A 118 20.57 13.06 25.61
N GLU A 119 21.01 13.98 26.46
CA GLU A 119 21.99 13.68 27.51
C GLU A 119 21.54 12.50 28.38
N GLY A 120 22.39 11.46 28.46
CA GLY A 120 22.11 10.24 29.24
C GLY A 120 21.36 9.14 28.47
N GLU A 121 20.86 9.42 27.27
CA GLU A 121 20.17 8.45 26.43
C GLU A 121 21.11 7.57 25.62
N TRP A 122 20.66 6.36 25.33
CA TRP A 122 21.41 5.39 24.54
C TRP A 122 21.09 5.56 23.05
N PHE A 123 22.09 5.35 22.20
CA PHE A 123 21.92 5.38 20.76
C PHE A 123 22.52 4.14 20.12
N ARG A 124 21.77 3.54 19.20
CA ARG A 124 22.19 2.41 18.38
C ARG A 124 21.90 2.73 16.93
N THR A 125 22.83 2.37 16.06
CA THR A 125 22.70 2.47 14.60
C THR A 125 23.34 1.26 13.94
N THR A 126 23.16 1.12 12.63
CA THR A 126 23.90 0.16 11.82
C THR A 126 25.12 0.83 11.20
N LEU A 127 26.26 0.14 11.20
CA LEU A 127 27.47 0.49 10.46
C LEU A 127 27.62 -0.44 9.26
N MET A 128 27.64 0.11 8.05
CA MET A 128 27.99 -0.59 6.83
C MET A 128 29.49 -0.43 6.56
N ALA A 129 30.29 -1.45 6.82
CA ALA A 129 31.68 -1.51 6.37
C ALA A 129 31.71 -1.88 4.89
N ASP A 130 32.31 -1.02 4.06
CA ASP A 130 32.36 -1.16 2.60
C ASP A 130 33.82 -1.10 2.15
N SER A 131 34.32 -2.19 1.56
CA SER A 131 35.70 -2.33 1.15
C SER A 131 35.86 -2.18 -0.36
N ALA A 132 36.66 -1.19 -0.78
CA ALA A 132 37.15 -1.05 -2.15
C ALA A 132 38.53 -1.70 -2.36
N LEU A 133 39.02 -2.49 -1.40
CA LEU A 133 40.29 -3.19 -1.51
C LEU A 133 40.14 -4.50 -2.30
N ASP A 134 41.20 -4.88 -3.00
CA ASP A 134 41.34 -6.14 -3.76
C ASP A 134 41.74 -7.34 -2.88
N ARG A 135 41.74 -7.16 -1.56
CA ARG A 135 42.04 -8.18 -0.55
C ARG A 135 41.01 -8.15 0.58
N PRO A 136 40.81 -9.27 1.29
CA PRO A 136 39.99 -9.26 2.50
C PRO A 136 40.62 -8.37 3.59
N VAL A 137 39.76 -7.86 4.46
CA VAL A 137 40.12 -7.11 5.68
C VAL A 137 39.43 -7.70 6.90
N THR A 138 40.06 -7.60 8.06
CA THR A 138 39.45 -7.98 9.33
C THR A 138 38.75 -6.78 9.95
N LEU A 139 37.42 -6.83 10.04
CA LEU A 139 36.61 -5.87 10.79
C LEU A 139 36.38 -6.42 12.20
N THR A 140 36.85 -5.72 13.22
CA THR A 140 36.56 -6.03 14.62
C THR A 140 35.58 -5.02 15.19
N VAL A 141 34.47 -5.49 15.78
CA VAL A 141 33.50 -4.65 16.49
C VAL A 141 33.29 -5.25 17.87
N ASP A 142 33.58 -4.48 18.92
CA ASP A 142 33.42 -4.89 20.33
C ASP A 142 34.11 -6.24 20.63
N GLY A 143 35.28 -6.44 20.03
CA GLY A 143 36.10 -7.65 20.17
C GLY A 143 35.71 -8.82 19.25
N ALA A 144 34.56 -8.76 18.57
CA ALA A 144 34.16 -9.76 17.59
C ALA A 144 34.79 -9.46 16.22
N ALA A 145 35.71 -10.32 15.78
CA ALA A 145 36.34 -10.23 14.47
C ALA A 145 35.46 -10.88 13.39
N ARG A 146 35.35 -10.21 12.24
CA ARG A 146 34.64 -10.65 11.05
C ARG A 146 35.53 -10.42 9.84
N GLU A 147 35.57 -11.38 8.93
CA GLU A 147 36.23 -11.20 7.64
C GLU A 147 35.29 -10.43 6.70
N LEU A 148 35.78 -9.33 6.15
CA LEU A 148 35.14 -8.58 5.07
C LEU A 148 35.89 -8.91 3.78
N ALA A 149 35.20 -9.53 2.82
CA ALA A 149 35.79 -9.95 1.56
C ALA A 149 36.36 -8.77 0.75
N ALA A 150 37.24 -9.07 -0.20
CA ALA A 150 37.70 -8.11 -1.20
C ALA A 150 36.49 -7.55 -1.97
N GLY A 151 36.36 -6.23 -2.07
CA GLY A 151 35.20 -5.61 -2.72
C GLY A 151 33.86 -5.78 -1.98
N GLY A 152 33.84 -6.36 -0.78
CA GLY A 152 32.61 -6.76 -0.09
C GLY A 152 32.01 -5.67 0.82
N ALA A 153 30.86 -5.99 1.41
CA ALA A 153 30.19 -5.16 2.41
C ALA A 153 29.74 -5.97 3.65
N LEU A 154 29.72 -5.34 4.82
CA LEU A 154 29.16 -5.91 6.05
C LEU A 154 28.34 -4.87 6.82
N LEU A 155 27.14 -5.23 7.26
CA LEU A 155 26.26 -4.45 8.12
C LEU A 155 26.36 -5.00 9.55
N VAL A 156 26.75 -4.14 10.48
CA VAL A 156 26.96 -4.51 11.88
C VAL A 156 26.34 -3.46 12.80
N PRO A 157 25.56 -3.87 13.82
CA PRO A 157 25.03 -2.92 14.79
C PRO A 157 26.17 -2.33 15.63
N VAL A 158 26.11 -1.02 15.89
CA VAL A 158 27.08 -0.30 16.71
C VAL A 158 26.37 0.71 17.61
N THR A 159 27.06 1.10 18.67
CA THR A 159 26.74 2.26 19.50
C THR A 159 27.87 3.29 19.41
N PRO A 160 27.68 4.55 19.86
CA PRO A 160 28.79 5.51 19.97
C PRO A 160 29.95 5.04 20.85
N ALA A 161 29.70 4.09 21.76
CA ALA A 161 30.71 3.50 22.63
C ALA A 161 31.40 2.26 22.03
N SER A 162 30.94 1.76 20.88
CA SER A 162 31.51 0.56 20.26
C SER A 162 32.96 0.79 19.82
N VAL A 163 33.80 -0.22 20.04
CA VAL A 163 35.21 -0.21 19.61
C VAL A 163 35.30 -0.91 18.26
N VAL A 164 35.54 -0.12 17.21
CA VAL A 164 35.66 -0.60 15.83
C VAL A 164 37.12 -0.55 15.39
N ALA A 165 37.60 -1.60 14.72
CA ALA A 165 38.93 -1.64 14.12
C ALA A 165 38.92 -2.33 12.75
N VAL A 166 39.78 -1.85 11.84
CA VAL A 166 40.03 -2.46 10.53
C VAL A 166 41.50 -2.88 10.48
N ASP A 167 41.76 -4.17 10.24
CA ASP A 167 43.10 -4.78 10.29
C ASP A 167 43.87 -4.40 11.57
N GLY A 168 43.18 -4.41 12.71
CA GLY A 168 43.73 -4.08 14.03
C GLY A 168 43.92 -2.58 14.29
N ARG A 169 43.61 -1.69 13.33
CA ARG A 169 43.65 -0.24 13.53
C ARG A 169 42.29 0.27 13.96
N THR A 170 42.21 0.83 15.16
CA THR A 170 40.98 1.42 15.68
C THR A 170 40.50 2.58 14.81
N VAL A 171 39.20 2.62 14.52
CA VAL A 171 38.54 3.72 13.85
C VAL A 171 37.61 4.42 14.83
N GLY A 172 37.75 5.74 14.94
CA GLY A 172 36.87 6.54 15.77
C GLY A 172 35.47 6.61 15.18
N LEU A 173 34.45 6.35 15.99
CA LEU A 173 33.04 6.58 15.66
C LEU A 173 32.57 8.01 15.99
N GLY A 174 33.51 8.95 16.06
CA GLY A 174 33.21 10.36 16.23
C GLY A 174 32.35 10.86 15.08
N GLY A 175 31.28 11.59 15.40
CA GLY A 175 30.33 12.09 14.41
C GLY A 175 29.09 11.21 14.18
N LEU A 176 28.97 10.05 14.84
CA LEU A 176 27.69 9.31 14.85
C LEU A 176 26.60 10.08 15.61
N VAL A 177 26.97 10.74 16.71
CA VAL A 177 26.03 11.43 17.59
C VAL A 177 26.54 12.79 18.02
N ARG A 178 25.59 13.67 18.35
CA ARG A 178 25.82 14.88 19.14
C ARG A 178 24.86 14.87 20.33
N SER A 179 25.36 15.26 21.50
CA SER A 179 24.54 15.35 22.71
C SER A 179 23.76 16.67 22.72
N ALA A 180 22.52 16.65 23.19
CA ALA A 180 21.70 17.83 23.41
C ALA A 180 21.00 17.77 24.79
N PRO A 181 20.85 18.90 25.49
CA PRO A 181 20.04 18.95 26.71
C PRO A 181 18.60 18.53 26.43
N ALA A 182 18.01 17.75 27.34
CA ALA A 182 16.63 17.32 27.22
C ALA A 182 15.63 18.43 27.60
N ALA A 183 14.50 18.44 26.90
CA ALA A 183 13.30 19.22 27.18
C ALA A 183 12.06 18.32 26.96
N ARG A 184 10.88 18.81 27.36
CA ARG A 184 9.62 18.11 27.10
C ARG A 184 8.74 18.95 26.17
N LEU A 185 8.08 18.29 25.23
CA LEU A 185 7.12 18.90 24.32
C LEU A 185 5.77 18.21 24.48
N ARG A 186 4.74 18.98 24.79
CA ARG A 186 3.34 18.52 24.75
C ARG A 186 2.70 19.01 23.46
N VAL A 187 2.10 18.12 22.67
CA VAL A 187 1.39 18.44 21.43
C VAL A 187 -0.11 18.20 21.60
N ARG A 188 -0.93 19.15 21.14
CA ARG A 188 -2.39 19.08 21.27
C ARG A 188 -3.09 19.76 20.09
N ALA A 189 -4.06 19.08 19.50
CA ALA A 189 -4.93 19.59 18.44
C ALA A 189 -6.39 19.70 18.89
N GLY A 190 -6.77 18.99 19.97
CA GLY A 190 -8.15 18.90 20.48
C GLY A 190 -8.93 17.71 19.93
N PHE A 191 -8.29 16.90 19.09
CA PHE A 191 -8.77 15.62 18.58
C PHE A 191 -7.57 14.79 18.06
N PRO A 192 -7.67 13.45 17.96
CA PRO A 192 -6.59 12.62 17.46
C PRO A 192 -6.08 13.06 16.08
N CYS A 193 -4.78 13.22 15.92
CA CYS A 193 -4.17 13.61 14.64
C CYS A 193 -2.94 12.76 14.36
N ARG A 194 -2.44 12.84 13.12
CA ARG A 194 -1.07 12.47 12.78
C ARG A 194 -0.16 13.66 13.05
N TRP A 195 0.89 13.41 13.83
CA TRP A 195 1.90 14.39 14.21
C TRP A 195 3.27 13.99 13.66
N SER A 196 4.07 14.99 13.32
CA SER A 196 5.51 14.85 13.04
C SER A 196 6.27 15.86 13.88
N VAL A 197 7.26 15.41 14.65
CA VAL A 197 8.18 16.28 15.40
C VAL A 197 9.60 16.01 14.90
N ILE A 198 10.21 17.01 14.29
CA ILE A 198 11.41 16.86 13.46
C ILE A 198 12.49 17.81 13.97
N GLY A 199 13.67 17.31 14.30
CA GLY A 199 14.84 18.15 14.59
C GLY A 199 15.54 18.63 13.32
N GLU A 200 16.45 19.61 13.45
CA GLU A 200 17.18 20.21 12.31
C GLU A 200 17.88 19.18 11.39
N ASN A 201 18.31 18.04 11.96
CA ASN A 201 18.92 16.95 11.21
C ASN A 201 17.90 15.91 10.71
N GLY A 202 16.62 16.24 10.56
CA GLY A 202 15.58 15.33 10.08
C GLY A 202 15.27 14.13 10.99
N ARG A 203 15.87 14.07 12.20
CA ARG A 203 15.58 13.05 13.21
C ARG A 203 14.16 13.26 13.73
N GLY A 204 13.39 12.18 13.75
CA GLY A 204 12.07 12.16 14.38
C GLY A 204 12.15 12.02 15.89
N TRP A 205 11.22 12.68 16.56
CA TRP A 205 10.96 12.56 17.99
C TRP A 205 9.55 12.01 18.20
N TYR A 206 9.42 11.09 19.17
CA TYR A 206 8.20 10.30 19.35
C TYR A 206 7.80 10.29 20.83
N PRO A 207 6.50 10.13 21.14
CA PRO A 207 6.06 9.85 22.50
C PRO A 207 6.64 8.53 23.02
N GLU A 208 6.70 8.39 24.35
CA GLU A 208 7.11 7.14 24.97
C GLU A 208 6.25 5.96 24.47
N GLY A 209 6.90 4.85 24.08
CA GLY A 209 6.24 3.65 23.57
C GLY A 209 5.74 3.73 22.13
N ALA A 210 5.84 4.88 21.46
CA ALA A 210 5.50 4.98 20.05
C ALA A 210 6.56 4.32 19.16
N GLN A 211 6.10 3.68 18.09
CA GLN A 211 6.96 3.14 17.04
C GLN A 211 7.61 4.28 16.24
N PRO A 212 8.91 4.20 15.89
CA PRO A 212 9.62 5.25 15.15
C PRO A 212 9.29 5.22 13.66
N ARG A 213 8.00 5.31 13.31
CA ARG A 213 7.48 5.18 11.96
C ARG A 213 7.89 6.36 11.08
N ARG A 214 8.16 6.08 9.81
CA ARG A 214 8.33 7.08 8.76
C ARG A 214 7.35 6.82 7.62
N ASP A 215 6.70 7.87 7.14
CA ASP A 215 5.74 7.76 6.05
C ASP A 215 6.43 7.67 4.67
N GLY A 216 5.64 7.60 3.59
CA GLY A 216 6.12 7.55 2.20
C GLY A 216 7.04 8.71 1.80
N HIS A 217 6.94 9.88 2.45
CA HIS A 217 7.82 11.03 2.24
C HIS A 217 9.07 11.05 3.12
N ARG A 218 9.22 10.03 3.99
CA ARG A 218 10.27 9.91 4.99
C ARG A 218 10.05 10.80 6.21
N ASP A 219 8.89 11.42 6.37
CA ASP A 219 8.62 12.19 7.57
C ASP A 219 8.31 11.25 8.74
N PRO A 220 8.89 11.51 9.92
CA PRO A 220 8.58 10.73 11.11
C PRO A 220 7.13 11.02 11.51
N TYR A 221 6.37 10.01 11.94
CA TYR A 221 5.02 10.26 12.39
C TYR A 221 4.55 9.35 13.52
N PHE A 222 3.54 9.84 14.25
CA PHE A 222 2.78 9.10 15.25
C PHE A 222 1.35 9.65 15.32
N HIS A 223 0.45 8.90 15.95
CA HIS A 223 -0.97 9.28 16.05
C HIS A 223 -1.41 9.52 17.49
N GLY A 224 -2.28 10.51 17.70
CA GLY A 224 -2.98 10.77 18.95
C GLY A 224 -3.22 12.25 19.20
N ASP A 225 -3.60 12.58 20.44
CA ASP A 225 -3.81 13.95 20.92
C ASP A 225 -3.38 14.06 22.38
N ASP A 226 -3.00 15.27 22.79
CA ASP A 226 -2.47 15.57 24.13
C ASP A 226 -1.30 14.65 24.56
N LEU A 227 -0.32 14.53 23.68
CA LEU A 227 0.83 13.64 23.84
C LEU A 227 2.05 14.41 24.35
N VAL A 228 2.89 13.75 25.15
CA VAL A 228 4.15 14.32 25.66
C VAL A 228 5.33 13.54 25.09
N LEU A 229 6.35 14.27 24.65
CA LEU A 229 7.57 13.76 24.05
C LEU A 229 8.78 14.31 24.79
N ASP A 230 9.82 13.49 24.93
CA ASP A 230 11.14 13.97 25.30
C ASP A 230 11.90 14.36 24.02
N VAL A 231 12.38 15.60 23.99
CA VAL A 231 12.93 16.27 22.80
C VAL A 231 14.19 17.06 23.16
N PRO A 232 15.03 17.47 22.20
CA PRO A 232 16.18 18.32 22.48
C PRO A 232 15.70 19.75 22.71
N ALA A 233 16.41 20.48 23.58
CA ALA A 233 16.23 21.91 23.78
C ALA A 233 16.83 22.73 22.61
N GLU A 234 16.36 22.46 21.40
CA GLU A 234 16.88 22.95 20.12
C GLU A 234 15.71 23.24 19.17
N PRO A 235 15.93 23.88 18.00
CA PRO A 235 14.87 24.07 17.01
C PRO A 235 14.23 22.77 16.54
N LEU A 236 12.90 22.74 16.55
CA LEU A 236 12.05 21.65 16.10
C LEU A 236 10.95 22.17 15.18
N THR A 237 10.73 21.45 14.09
CA THR A 237 9.52 21.59 13.26
C THR A 237 8.46 20.62 13.77
N VAL A 238 7.28 21.15 14.13
CA VAL A 238 6.10 20.38 14.53
C VAL A 238 5.05 20.49 13.45
N ARG A 239 4.63 19.36 12.87
CA ARG A 239 3.53 19.28 11.89
C ARG A 239 2.37 18.47 12.45
N VAL A 240 1.16 18.83 12.03
CA VAL A 240 -0.06 18.10 12.36
C VAL A 240 -0.99 18.06 11.14
N THR A 241 -1.59 16.90 10.92
CA THR A 241 -2.66 16.70 9.92
C THR A 241 -3.60 15.58 10.37
N ARG A 242 -4.73 15.42 9.68
CA ARG A 242 -5.78 14.44 9.99
C ARG A 242 -6.35 13.90 8.67
N GLY A 243 -5.68 12.93 8.05
CA GLY A 243 -6.10 12.38 6.76
C GLY A 243 -6.22 13.42 5.64
N MET A 244 -6.95 13.05 4.58
CA MET A 244 -7.09 13.86 3.37
C MET A 244 -8.21 14.92 3.43
N GLU A 245 -9.07 14.88 4.44
CA GLU A 245 -10.10 15.92 4.64
C GLU A 245 -9.54 17.21 5.24
N TYR A 246 -8.29 17.16 5.71
CA TYR A 246 -7.61 18.26 6.38
C TYR A 246 -6.35 18.67 5.60
N ASP A 247 -5.95 19.91 5.87
CA ASP A 247 -4.66 20.47 5.48
C ASP A 247 -3.57 20.05 6.49
N THR A 248 -2.34 20.52 6.26
CA THR A 248 -1.25 20.41 7.25
C THR A 248 -1.06 21.75 7.95
N ALA A 249 -1.00 21.74 9.28
CA ALA A 249 -0.54 22.89 10.07
C ALA A 249 0.89 22.62 10.56
N GLU A 250 1.71 23.67 10.63
CA GLU A 250 3.13 23.59 10.99
C GLU A 250 3.50 24.72 11.97
N ALA A 251 4.40 24.43 12.91
CA ALA A 251 5.00 25.41 13.81
C ALA A 251 6.48 25.08 14.06
N GLU A 252 7.31 26.13 14.15
CA GLU A 252 8.69 26.04 14.61
C GLU A 252 8.74 26.37 16.11
N VAL A 253 9.41 25.53 16.90
CA VAL A 253 9.52 25.69 18.36
C VAL A 253 10.93 25.41 18.84
N ILE A 254 11.36 26.12 19.88
CA ILE A 254 12.62 25.86 20.60
C ILE A 254 12.24 25.60 22.06
N PRO A 255 12.13 24.32 22.49
CA PRO A 255 11.78 23.99 23.87
C PRO A 255 12.86 24.43 24.86
N GLU A 256 12.45 24.92 26.03
CA GLU A 256 13.39 25.28 27.10
C GLU A 256 13.93 24.01 27.81
N PRO A 257 15.26 23.93 28.11
CA PRO A 257 15.83 22.79 28.82
C PRO A 257 15.13 22.50 30.16
N GLY A 258 14.80 21.23 30.39
CA GLY A 258 14.17 20.77 31.65
C GLY A 258 12.74 21.27 31.90
N ARG A 259 12.09 21.91 30.92
CA ARG A 259 10.70 22.38 31.01
C ARG A 259 9.82 21.72 29.95
N GLU A 260 8.52 21.69 30.25
CA GLU A 260 7.50 21.29 29.27
C GLU A 260 7.04 22.51 28.48
N THR A 261 7.13 22.43 27.16
CA THR A 261 6.59 23.41 26.21
C THR A 261 5.32 22.83 25.60
N LEU A 262 4.21 23.58 25.63
CA LEU A 262 2.95 23.20 25.00
C LEU A 262 2.87 23.80 23.60
N VAL A 263 2.58 22.97 22.60
CA VAL A 263 2.22 23.37 21.24
C VAL A 263 0.78 22.98 20.97
N GLU A 264 -0.09 23.99 20.91
CA GLU A 264 -1.47 23.85 20.47
C GLU A 264 -1.54 24.18 18.98
N LEU A 265 -1.84 23.16 18.16
CA LEU A 265 -1.83 23.26 16.71
C LEU A 265 -2.94 22.38 16.14
N THR A 266 -3.88 22.98 15.41
CA THR A 266 -5.04 22.27 14.85
C THR A 266 -5.05 22.42 13.33
N PRO A 267 -5.07 21.31 12.55
CA PRO A 267 -5.12 21.40 11.10
C PRO A 267 -6.49 21.91 10.62
N ARG A 268 -6.50 22.70 9.55
CA ARG A 268 -7.73 23.23 8.95
C ARG A 268 -8.41 22.15 8.11
N ARG A 269 -9.72 21.96 8.32
CA ARG A 269 -10.53 21.09 7.45
C ARG A 269 -10.75 21.72 6.08
N LEU A 270 -10.55 20.94 5.01
CA LEU A 270 -10.72 21.33 3.61
C LEU A 270 -12.14 21.06 3.11
N TYR A 271 -12.70 19.91 3.49
CA TYR A 271 -14.05 19.47 3.16
C TYR A 271 -14.59 18.53 4.24
N ASP A 272 -15.91 18.36 4.29
CA ASP A 272 -16.59 17.43 5.21
C ASP A 272 -17.34 16.37 4.39
N ALA A 273 -16.74 15.20 4.22
CA ALA A 273 -17.37 14.15 3.42
C ALA A 273 -18.59 13.56 4.13
N ALA A 274 -18.47 13.26 5.43
CA ALA A 274 -19.53 12.63 6.21
C ALA A 274 -20.79 13.50 6.30
N ALA A 275 -20.64 14.84 6.45
CA ALA A 275 -21.77 15.77 6.40
C ALA A 275 -22.50 15.78 5.05
N ARG A 276 -21.87 15.26 3.99
CA ARG A 276 -22.41 15.13 2.63
C ARG A 276 -22.84 13.68 2.32
N GLY A 277 -22.86 12.80 3.32
CA GLY A 277 -23.25 11.39 3.19
C GLY A 277 -22.18 10.49 2.59
N TRP A 278 -20.93 10.97 2.48
CA TRP A 278 -19.80 10.22 1.94
C TRP A 278 -18.87 9.77 3.07
N TYR A 279 -18.53 8.49 3.08
CA TYR A 279 -17.63 7.92 4.07
C TYR A 279 -16.41 7.32 3.37
N GLY A 280 -15.22 7.71 3.83
CA GLY A 280 -13.93 7.29 3.29
C GLY A 280 -13.41 6.01 3.93
N GLY A 281 -12.99 5.03 3.13
CA GLY A 281 -12.49 3.74 3.60
C GLY A 281 -11.24 3.26 2.88
N ASP A 282 -10.38 2.58 3.62
CA ASP A 282 -9.21 1.86 3.10
C ASP A 282 -9.51 0.37 3.11
N MET A 283 -9.55 -0.23 1.92
CA MET A 283 -10.01 -1.60 1.75
C MET A 283 -8.91 -2.64 1.96
N HIS A 284 -7.64 -2.21 2.08
CA HIS A 284 -6.50 -3.12 2.17
C HIS A 284 -5.46 -2.59 3.16
N VAL A 285 -5.61 -2.94 4.45
CA VAL A 285 -4.66 -2.61 5.51
C VAL A 285 -4.27 -3.86 6.28
N HIS A 286 -2.98 -4.09 6.45
CA HIS A 286 -2.44 -5.16 7.29
C HIS A 286 -2.12 -4.63 8.67
N MET A 287 -2.60 -5.31 9.73
CA MET A 287 -2.04 -5.08 11.05
C MET A 287 -0.67 -5.75 11.14
N ASN A 288 -0.57 -7.00 10.69
CA ASN A 288 0.67 -7.76 10.63
C ASN A 288 0.82 -8.46 9.27
N TRP A 289 1.93 -8.19 8.57
CA TRP A 289 2.33 -8.87 7.33
C TRP A 289 3.85 -9.06 7.34
N THR A 290 4.39 -9.69 8.39
CA THR A 290 5.82 -9.57 8.78
C THR A 290 6.23 -8.12 9.09
N GLY A 291 7.50 -7.85 9.38
CA GLY A 291 8.03 -6.48 9.49
C GLY A 291 8.95 -6.26 10.68
N ASP A 292 9.53 -5.06 10.78
CA ASP A 292 10.50 -4.70 11.81
C ASP A 292 9.85 -4.37 13.18
N THR A 293 8.53 -4.51 13.28
CA THR A 293 7.77 -4.41 14.53
C THR A 293 6.48 -5.23 14.44
N VAL A 294 5.77 -5.40 15.55
CA VAL A 294 4.48 -6.10 15.59
C VAL A 294 3.37 -5.07 15.71
N GLY A 295 2.44 -5.08 14.76
CA GLY A 295 1.26 -4.23 14.77
C GLY A 295 0.26 -4.69 15.83
N THR A 296 -0.44 -3.74 16.42
CA THR A 296 -1.40 -3.99 17.51
C THR A 296 -2.77 -3.35 17.25
N PRO A 297 -3.85 -3.87 17.85
CA PRO A 297 -5.17 -3.23 17.79
C PRO A 297 -5.16 -1.78 18.31
N ALA A 298 -4.33 -1.47 19.30
CA ALA A 298 -4.19 -0.10 19.81
C ALA A 298 -3.61 0.85 18.76
N GLN A 299 -2.61 0.39 18.00
CA GLN A 299 -2.02 1.17 16.90
C GLN A 299 -3.00 1.33 15.74
N ALA A 300 -3.74 0.28 15.38
CA ALA A 300 -4.77 0.37 14.35
C ALA A 300 -5.86 1.39 14.73
N ALA A 301 -6.29 1.37 15.99
CA ALA A 301 -7.23 2.36 16.53
C ALA A 301 -6.65 3.79 16.46
N ALA A 302 -5.42 4.00 16.94
CA ALA A 302 -4.79 5.31 16.92
C ALA A 302 -4.64 5.86 15.50
N ALA A 303 -4.21 5.01 14.55
CA ALA A 303 -4.07 5.37 13.16
C ALA A 303 -5.41 5.72 12.50
N GLN A 304 -6.44 4.88 12.67
CA GLN A 304 -7.75 5.15 12.11
C GLN A 304 -8.34 6.48 12.59
N HIS A 305 -8.32 6.69 13.92
CA HIS A 305 -8.85 7.90 14.54
C HIS A 305 -7.99 9.12 14.21
N GLY A 306 -6.68 8.97 14.08
CA GLY A 306 -5.76 10.04 13.73
C GLY A 306 -5.82 10.47 12.26
N GLU A 307 -6.23 9.58 11.36
CA GLU A 307 -6.38 9.82 9.92
C GLU A 307 -7.82 10.11 9.47
N ASP A 308 -8.76 10.22 10.41
CA ASP A 308 -10.20 10.38 10.17
C ASP A 308 -10.72 9.35 9.15
N LEU A 309 -10.26 8.11 9.30
CA LEU A 309 -10.58 7.04 8.37
C LEU A 309 -11.90 6.40 8.79
N HIS A 310 -12.99 6.79 8.12
CA HIS A 310 -14.33 6.33 8.44
C HIS A 310 -14.47 4.81 8.37
N VAL A 311 -13.84 4.13 7.41
CA VAL A 311 -13.85 2.66 7.32
C VAL A 311 -12.44 2.10 7.24
N LEU A 312 -12.07 1.25 8.20
CA LEU A 312 -10.81 0.51 8.20
C LEU A 312 -11.08 -0.98 7.97
N ASN A 313 -10.62 -1.51 6.84
CA ASN A 313 -10.59 -2.95 6.58
C ASN A 313 -9.20 -3.53 6.93
N LEU A 314 -9.09 -4.19 8.09
CA LEU A 314 -7.88 -4.89 8.50
C LEU A 314 -7.91 -6.31 7.92
N VAL A 315 -7.12 -6.57 6.89
CA VAL A 315 -7.13 -7.86 6.21
C VAL A 315 -6.18 -8.86 6.87
N ALA A 316 -6.66 -10.07 7.11
CA ALA A 316 -5.81 -11.21 7.42
C ALA A 316 -5.28 -11.82 6.10
N GLY A 317 -3.97 -12.04 6.00
CA GLY A 317 -3.32 -12.51 4.77
C GLY A 317 -2.02 -13.26 5.04
N ASN A 318 -1.57 -14.07 4.09
CA ASN A 318 -0.27 -14.72 4.13
C ASN A 318 0.79 -13.92 3.34
N VAL A 319 2.08 -14.21 3.55
CA VAL A 319 3.20 -13.54 2.86
C VAL A 319 3.80 -14.48 1.80
N ALA A 320 4.75 -15.34 2.13
CA ALA A 320 5.35 -16.28 1.17
C ALA A 320 5.03 -17.75 1.51
N SER A 321 4.51 -17.99 2.72
CA SER A 321 4.17 -19.31 3.25
C SER A 321 2.65 -19.53 3.35
N GLU A 322 2.25 -20.69 3.89
CA GLU A 322 0.83 -20.98 4.17
C GLU A 322 0.31 -20.25 5.42
N ARG A 323 1.18 -19.59 6.20
CA ARG A 323 0.80 -18.91 7.45
C ARG A 323 -0.01 -17.65 7.15
N VAL A 324 -1.21 -17.57 7.70
CA VAL A 324 -2.08 -16.38 7.61
C VAL A 324 -1.91 -15.55 8.87
N TYR A 325 -1.38 -14.34 8.72
CA TYR A 325 -1.26 -13.36 9.80
C TYR A 325 -2.63 -12.77 10.16
N ASP A 326 -2.80 -12.43 11.44
CA ASP A 326 -4.05 -11.92 12.03
C ASP A 326 -5.27 -12.83 11.90
N ARG A 327 -5.07 -14.11 11.56
CA ARG A 327 -6.14 -15.11 11.49
C ARG A 327 -6.90 -15.25 12.81
N GLU A 328 -6.20 -15.26 13.95
CA GLU A 328 -6.83 -15.36 15.27
C GLU A 328 -7.69 -14.14 15.61
N ALA A 329 -7.30 -12.96 15.11
CA ALA A 329 -8.10 -11.74 15.23
C ALA A 329 -9.35 -11.82 14.37
N LEU A 330 -9.21 -12.26 13.11
CA LEU A 330 -10.33 -12.51 12.22
C LEU A 330 -11.31 -13.54 12.80
N GLU A 331 -10.83 -14.69 13.26
CA GLU A 331 -11.67 -15.74 13.86
C GLU A 331 -12.44 -15.25 15.09
N HIS A 332 -11.87 -14.32 15.86
CA HIS A 332 -12.52 -13.76 17.03
C HIS A 332 -13.56 -12.68 16.71
N TRP A 333 -13.26 -11.78 15.76
CA TRP A 333 -14.06 -10.58 15.48
C TRP A 333 -14.88 -10.63 14.17
N ALA A 334 -14.81 -11.70 13.38
CA ALA A 334 -15.59 -11.82 12.15
C ALA A 334 -17.09 -11.51 12.38
N GLY A 335 -17.68 -10.77 11.45
CA GLY A 335 -19.07 -10.32 11.52
C GLY A 335 -19.35 -9.21 12.53
N ARG A 336 -18.35 -8.71 13.26
CA ARG A 336 -18.50 -7.68 14.30
C ARG A 336 -17.60 -6.46 14.02
N ASP A 337 -18.05 -5.32 14.53
CA ASP A 337 -17.23 -4.11 14.55
C ASP A 337 -16.17 -4.26 15.65
N LEU A 338 -14.97 -3.76 15.38
CA LEU A 338 -13.88 -3.81 16.34
C LEU A 338 -14.10 -2.83 17.51
N PRO A 339 -13.50 -3.07 18.69
CA PRO A 339 -13.87 -2.37 19.92
C PRO A 339 -13.65 -0.85 19.93
N TRP A 340 -12.90 -0.29 18.97
CA TRP A 340 -12.69 1.15 18.83
C TRP A 340 -13.56 1.81 17.75
N SER A 341 -14.50 1.05 17.17
CA SER A 341 -15.51 1.59 16.26
C SER A 341 -16.51 2.45 17.04
N ASP A 342 -17.03 3.49 16.40
CA ASP A 342 -18.03 4.41 16.92
C ASP A 342 -19.03 4.83 15.82
N ALA A 343 -19.76 5.93 16.03
CA ALA A 343 -20.77 6.40 15.08
C ALA A 343 -20.20 6.93 13.75
N THR A 344 -18.92 7.32 13.71
CA THR A 344 -18.27 7.90 12.53
C THR A 344 -17.10 7.06 12.01
N HIS A 345 -16.57 6.13 12.82
CA HIS A 345 -15.46 5.25 12.47
C HIS A 345 -15.87 3.79 12.64
N LEU A 346 -15.74 3.01 11.58
CA LEU A 346 -16.05 1.60 11.51
C LEU A 346 -14.77 0.84 11.21
N ALA A 347 -14.44 -0.16 12.03
CA ALA A 347 -13.27 -1.00 11.82
C ALA A 347 -13.68 -2.46 11.83
N ARG A 348 -13.25 -3.23 10.82
CA ARG A 348 -13.53 -4.67 10.72
C ARG A 348 -12.30 -5.45 10.29
N LEU A 349 -12.28 -6.71 10.68
CA LEU A 349 -11.38 -7.70 10.11
C LEU A 349 -11.98 -8.21 8.80
N GLY A 350 -11.16 -8.19 7.76
CA GLY A 350 -11.41 -8.76 6.45
C GLY A 350 -10.35 -9.81 6.10
N VAL A 351 -10.28 -10.16 4.82
CA VAL A 351 -9.32 -11.15 4.31
C VAL A 351 -8.67 -10.59 3.05
N GLU A 352 -7.36 -10.78 2.94
CA GLU A 352 -6.66 -10.76 1.66
C GLU A 352 -6.57 -12.22 1.21
N TYR A 353 -7.42 -12.62 0.27
CA TYR A 353 -7.33 -13.97 -0.28
C TYR A 353 -6.26 -13.96 -1.37
N ARG A 354 -5.30 -14.87 -1.31
CA ARG A 354 -4.13 -14.83 -2.20
C ARG A 354 -3.95 -16.11 -3.01
N SER A 355 -3.68 -15.97 -4.30
CA SER A 355 -3.14 -17.05 -5.12
C SER A 355 -1.76 -16.65 -5.63
N ASP A 356 -0.78 -17.52 -5.43
CA ASP A 356 0.60 -17.31 -5.89
C ASP A 356 0.65 -17.02 -7.40
N LEU A 357 -0.16 -17.73 -8.19
CA LEU A 357 -0.27 -17.53 -9.63
C LEU A 357 -1.43 -16.63 -10.05
N LEU A 358 -2.62 -16.71 -9.45
CA LEU A 358 -3.84 -16.06 -9.99
C LEU A 358 -4.12 -14.69 -9.37
N GLY A 359 -3.32 -14.34 -8.36
CA GLY A 359 -3.36 -13.10 -7.61
C GLY A 359 -4.41 -13.05 -6.52
N HIS A 360 -4.71 -11.83 -6.06
CA HIS A 360 -5.35 -11.65 -4.77
C HIS A 360 -6.39 -10.52 -4.74
N PHE A 361 -7.30 -10.63 -3.79
CA PHE A 361 -8.42 -9.71 -3.63
C PHE A 361 -8.75 -9.53 -2.16
N TYR A 362 -9.27 -8.36 -1.80
CA TYR A 362 -9.77 -8.10 -0.45
C TYR A 362 -11.21 -8.58 -0.29
N ALA A 363 -11.58 -8.88 0.95
CA ALA A 363 -12.96 -9.10 1.37
C ALA A 363 -13.30 -8.22 2.58
N PHE A 364 -14.44 -7.53 2.53
CA PHE A 364 -14.95 -6.69 3.62
C PHE A 364 -16.40 -7.03 3.94
N GLY A 365 -16.79 -6.94 5.22
CA GLY A 365 -18.19 -7.06 5.65
C GLY A 365 -18.70 -8.50 5.81
N MET A 366 -17.84 -9.50 5.67
CA MET A 366 -18.18 -10.91 5.87
C MET A 366 -18.65 -11.24 7.31
N HIS A 367 -19.55 -12.20 7.44
CA HIS A 367 -20.18 -12.58 8.72
C HIS A 367 -19.36 -13.60 9.52
N THR A 368 -18.61 -14.47 8.86
CA THR A 368 -17.75 -15.49 9.47
C THR A 368 -16.44 -15.62 8.69
N PRO A 369 -15.37 -16.20 9.25
CA PRO A 369 -14.13 -16.47 8.53
C PRO A 369 -14.35 -17.44 7.35
N PRO A 370 -13.58 -17.34 6.25
CA PRO A 370 -13.64 -18.32 5.16
C PRO A 370 -12.95 -19.63 5.56
N THR A 371 -13.24 -20.67 4.78
CA THR A 371 -12.57 -21.97 4.90
C THR A 371 -11.21 -22.01 4.22
N ARG A 372 -10.94 -21.09 3.28
CA ARG A 372 -9.68 -20.97 2.55
C ARG A 372 -9.20 -19.52 2.50
N TYR A 373 -7.89 -19.35 2.58
CA TYR A 373 -7.22 -18.05 2.55
C TYR A 373 -6.28 -17.90 1.35
N HIS A 374 -5.77 -19.01 0.82
CA HIS A 374 -4.84 -18.97 -0.29
C HIS A 374 -4.77 -20.27 -1.11
N THR A 375 -4.08 -20.20 -2.26
CA THR A 375 -3.67 -21.32 -3.13
C THR A 375 -2.28 -21.09 -3.74
N GLY A 376 -1.59 -22.16 -4.13
CA GLY A 376 -0.35 -22.10 -4.94
C GLY A 376 0.96 -21.87 -4.16
N PHE A 377 0.88 -21.42 -2.89
CA PHE A 377 2.06 -21.16 -2.06
C PHE A 377 2.83 -22.44 -1.70
N LEU A 378 4.15 -22.32 -1.47
CA LEU A 378 5.06 -23.42 -1.12
C LEU A 378 5.01 -24.63 -2.07
N GLY A 379 4.75 -24.42 -3.36
CA GLY A 379 4.69 -25.52 -4.33
C GLY A 379 3.37 -26.29 -4.34
N THR A 380 2.38 -25.84 -3.57
CA THR A 380 1.02 -26.43 -3.59
C THR A 380 0.30 -26.11 -4.90
N ALA A 381 -0.83 -26.78 -5.12
CA ALA A 381 -1.59 -26.61 -6.35
C ALA A 381 -2.22 -25.21 -6.46
N ASP A 382 -2.20 -24.65 -7.68
CA ASP A 382 -2.91 -23.43 -8.05
C ASP A 382 -4.42 -23.75 -8.23
N TRP A 383 -5.05 -24.37 -7.22
CA TRP A 383 -6.43 -24.85 -7.26
C TRP A 383 -7.08 -24.80 -5.87
N PRO A 384 -8.37 -24.40 -5.77
CA PRO A 384 -9.28 -24.00 -6.87
C PRO A 384 -8.94 -22.62 -7.47
N PRO A 385 -9.55 -22.26 -8.62
CA PRO A 385 -9.52 -20.88 -9.13
C PRO A 385 -10.03 -19.89 -8.08
N ASN A 386 -9.63 -18.61 -8.16
CA ASN A 386 -10.06 -17.57 -7.20
C ASN A 386 -11.58 -17.41 -7.19
N ALA A 387 -12.25 -17.75 -8.30
CA ALA A 387 -13.70 -17.75 -8.42
C ALA A 387 -14.41 -18.55 -7.32
N GLU A 388 -13.82 -19.65 -6.83
CA GLU A 388 -14.45 -20.47 -5.81
C GLU A 388 -14.41 -19.78 -4.44
N ALA A 389 -13.28 -19.15 -4.10
CA ALA A 389 -13.16 -18.32 -2.91
C ALA A 389 -14.06 -17.07 -2.99
N CYS A 390 -14.18 -16.46 -4.18
CA CYS A 390 -15.10 -15.35 -4.40
C CYS A 390 -16.55 -15.76 -4.11
N ARG A 391 -16.99 -16.92 -4.62
CA ARG A 391 -18.34 -17.44 -4.37
C ARG A 391 -18.59 -17.71 -2.88
N GLU A 392 -17.63 -18.32 -2.20
CA GLU A 392 -17.70 -18.55 -0.76
C GLU A 392 -17.85 -17.23 -0.01
N LEU A 393 -16.93 -16.28 -0.19
CA LEU A 393 -16.91 -15.02 0.55
C LEU A 393 -18.15 -14.15 0.25
N ARG A 394 -18.65 -14.15 -0.99
CA ARG A 394 -19.95 -13.53 -1.31
C ARG A 394 -21.10 -14.19 -0.54
N GLY A 395 -21.10 -15.52 -0.45
CA GLY A 395 -22.06 -16.27 0.36
C GLY A 395 -22.00 -15.92 1.85
N LEU A 396 -20.84 -15.47 2.33
CA LEU A 396 -20.62 -14.95 3.69
C LEU A 396 -20.97 -13.46 3.84
N GLY A 397 -21.51 -12.81 2.81
CA GLY A 397 -21.95 -11.42 2.82
C GLY A 397 -20.89 -10.40 2.42
N ALA A 398 -19.70 -10.84 2.00
CA ALA A 398 -18.59 -9.93 1.70
C ALA A 398 -18.84 -9.08 0.45
N VAL A 399 -18.33 -7.85 0.46
CA VAL A 399 -17.99 -7.12 -0.76
C VAL A 399 -16.55 -7.45 -1.14
N LEU A 400 -16.29 -7.67 -2.42
CA LEU A 400 -15.00 -8.15 -2.93
C LEU A 400 -14.43 -7.21 -3.99
N GLY A 401 -13.12 -6.99 -3.96
CA GLY A 401 -12.40 -6.28 -5.01
C GLY A 401 -10.97 -6.78 -5.16
N TYR A 402 -10.49 -6.89 -6.41
CA TYR A 402 -9.10 -7.24 -6.67
C TYR A 402 -8.16 -6.09 -6.29
N SER A 403 -7.05 -6.43 -5.66
CA SER A 403 -6.10 -5.48 -5.07
C SER A 403 -4.84 -5.35 -5.94
N HIS A 404 -4.35 -4.11 -6.14
CA HIS A 404 -3.14 -3.75 -6.91
C HIS A 404 -2.73 -4.75 -8.01
N PRO A 405 -3.60 -4.96 -9.03
CA PRO A 405 -3.44 -6.03 -10.01
C PRO A 405 -2.27 -5.87 -10.98
N PHE A 406 -1.78 -4.64 -11.18
CA PHE A 406 -0.80 -4.32 -12.22
C PHE A 406 0.32 -3.47 -11.63
N HIS A 407 1.56 -3.83 -11.96
CA HIS A 407 2.77 -3.23 -11.36
C HIS A 407 3.59 -2.40 -12.34
N VAL A 408 3.31 -2.52 -13.64
CA VAL A 408 4.04 -1.83 -14.72
C VAL A 408 3.06 -0.89 -15.43
N PRO A 409 3.34 0.41 -15.55
CA PRO A 409 2.53 1.35 -16.33
C PRO A 409 2.45 0.96 -17.82
N PHE A 410 1.28 1.15 -18.44
CA PHE A 410 1.08 0.97 -19.88
C PHE A 410 -0.07 1.85 -20.40
N ASP A 411 0.04 2.31 -21.64
CA ASP A 411 -0.91 3.25 -22.25
C ASP A 411 -2.25 2.59 -22.59
N GLU A 412 -3.26 3.40 -22.91
CA GLU A 412 -4.64 2.92 -23.19
C GLU A 412 -4.75 2.00 -24.41
N ASP A 413 -3.85 2.14 -25.38
CA ASP A 413 -3.80 1.32 -26.58
C ASP A 413 -2.95 0.04 -26.39
N ALA A 414 -2.46 -0.20 -25.17
CA ALA A 414 -1.63 -1.37 -24.90
C ALA A 414 -2.41 -2.68 -25.11
N PRO A 415 -1.77 -3.70 -25.72
CA PRO A 415 -2.41 -4.99 -25.89
C PRO A 415 -2.64 -5.67 -24.52
N PRO A 416 -3.62 -6.57 -24.40
CA PRO A 416 -3.91 -7.28 -23.16
C PRO A 416 -2.73 -8.00 -22.53
N ALA A 417 -1.77 -8.45 -23.35
CA ALA A 417 -0.54 -9.07 -22.88
C ALA A 417 0.29 -8.15 -21.95
N ALA A 418 0.20 -6.82 -22.10
CA ALA A 418 0.87 -5.87 -21.19
C ALA A 418 0.29 -5.93 -19.77
N ALA A 419 -0.96 -6.37 -19.60
CA ALA A 419 -1.63 -6.54 -18.32
C ALA A 419 -1.47 -7.97 -17.74
N LEU A 420 -0.72 -8.85 -18.41
CA LEU A 420 -0.42 -10.21 -17.97
C LEU A 420 1.09 -10.36 -17.73
N THR A 421 1.59 -9.77 -16.64
CA THR A 421 3.01 -9.90 -16.26
C THR A 421 3.39 -11.37 -16.10
N GLU A 422 4.60 -11.76 -16.52
CA GLU A 422 5.13 -13.12 -16.36
C GLU A 422 5.46 -13.47 -14.88
N GLY A 423 5.68 -14.75 -14.60
CA GLY A 423 6.16 -15.24 -13.30
C GLY A 423 5.09 -15.41 -12.21
N ARG A 424 5.52 -15.70 -10.98
CA ARG A 424 4.66 -15.86 -9.80
C ARG A 424 4.83 -14.66 -8.88
N ASN A 425 3.83 -13.80 -8.85
CA ASN A 425 3.92 -12.47 -8.22
C ASN A 425 2.60 -12.03 -7.58
N CYS A 426 1.63 -12.94 -7.43
CA CYS A 426 0.31 -12.62 -6.90
C CYS A 426 -0.44 -11.48 -7.64
N SER A 427 -0.10 -11.17 -8.90
CA SER A 427 -0.86 -10.22 -9.71
C SER A 427 -2.27 -10.76 -9.98
N ALA A 428 -3.29 -9.93 -9.78
CA ALA A 428 -4.71 -10.26 -9.84
C ALA A 428 -5.23 -10.57 -11.26
N ARG A 429 -4.72 -11.66 -11.83
CA ARG A 429 -4.90 -12.09 -13.23
C ARG A 429 -6.32 -12.57 -13.54
N GLU A 430 -7.08 -13.02 -12.54
CA GLU A 430 -8.48 -13.45 -12.75
C GLU A 430 -9.51 -12.30 -12.69
N ILE A 431 -9.08 -11.03 -12.66
CA ILE A 431 -9.99 -9.87 -12.66
C ILE A 431 -10.95 -9.88 -13.87
N VAL A 432 -10.48 -10.23 -15.08
CA VAL A 432 -11.30 -10.17 -16.29
C VAL A 432 -12.41 -11.24 -16.30
N SER A 433 -12.12 -12.44 -15.79
CA SER A 433 -13.12 -13.51 -15.64
C SER A 433 -14.05 -13.24 -14.45
N GLY A 434 -13.51 -12.78 -13.32
CA GLY A 434 -14.28 -12.38 -12.14
C GLY A 434 -15.30 -11.28 -12.44
N ALA A 435 -14.89 -10.26 -13.21
CA ALA A 435 -15.76 -9.17 -13.64
C ALA A 435 -16.89 -9.65 -14.57
N ALA A 436 -16.57 -10.49 -15.55
CA ALA A 436 -17.55 -11.03 -16.50
C ALA A 436 -18.67 -11.80 -15.80
N LEU A 437 -18.30 -12.56 -14.78
CA LEU A 437 -19.18 -13.47 -14.04
C LEU A 437 -19.85 -12.81 -12.84
N GLY A 438 -19.59 -11.53 -12.56
CA GLY A 438 -20.14 -10.80 -11.41
C GLY A 438 -19.70 -11.37 -10.06
N LEU A 439 -18.48 -11.91 -10.01
CA LEU A 439 -17.90 -12.50 -8.80
C LEU A 439 -17.25 -11.46 -7.88
N VAL A 440 -16.93 -10.29 -8.41
CA VAL A 440 -16.35 -9.16 -7.65
C VAL A 440 -17.20 -7.91 -7.88
N ASP A 441 -17.15 -7.01 -6.91
CA ASP A 441 -17.96 -5.79 -6.89
C ASP A 441 -17.12 -4.55 -7.26
N SER A 442 -15.80 -4.62 -7.08
CA SER A 442 -14.91 -3.50 -7.33
C SER A 442 -13.52 -3.89 -7.83
N LEU A 443 -12.74 -2.87 -8.16
CA LEU A 443 -11.31 -2.95 -8.41
C LEU A 443 -10.61 -1.79 -7.68
N ASP A 444 -9.49 -2.08 -7.01
CA ASP A 444 -8.62 -1.05 -6.41
C ASP A 444 -7.86 -0.30 -7.50
N VAL A 445 -8.57 0.57 -8.21
CA VAL A 445 -8.02 1.43 -9.26
C VAL A 445 -6.93 2.32 -8.68
N LEU A 446 -7.13 2.79 -7.45
CA LEU A 446 -6.09 3.44 -6.70
C LEU A 446 -5.41 2.41 -5.80
N ASN A 447 -4.11 2.32 -5.96
CA ASN A 447 -3.27 1.42 -5.22
C ASN A 447 -1.84 1.96 -5.21
N HIS A 448 -1.01 1.47 -4.30
CA HIS A 448 0.39 1.86 -4.17
C HIS A 448 1.28 1.53 -5.38
N SER A 449 0.83 0.66 -6.30
CA SER A 449 1.66 0.08 -7.36
C SER A 449 1.51 0.81 -8.69
N SER A 450 0.45 0.60 -9.48
CA SER A 450 0.26 1.31 -10.75
C SER A 450 -1.19 1.71 -10.95
N ILE A 451 -1.50 2.94 -10.50
CA ILE A 451 -2.81 3.58 -10.73
C ILE A 451 -3.10 3.69 -12.22
N GLN A 452 -2.09 4.04 -13.04
CA GLN A 452 -2.28 4.29 -14.47
C GLN A 452 -2.67 3.01 -15.24
N ALA A 453 -1.95 1.90 -15.02
CA ALA A 453 -2.30 0.61 -15.60
C ALA A 453 -3.67 0.11 -15.12
N THR A 454 -3.94 0.24 -13.82
CA THR A 454 -5.20 -0.23 -13.23
C THR A 454 -6.40 0.57 -13.72
N ALA A 455 -6.27 1.89 -13.86
CA ALA A 455 -7.32 2.73 -14.41
C ALA A 455 -7.61 2.41 -15.89
N THR A 456 -6.58 2.10 -16.68
CA THR A 456 -6.74 1.65 -18.08
C THR A 456 -7.56 0.35 -18.16
N VAL A 457 -7.17 -0.68 -17.40
CA VAL A 457 -7.92 -1.95 -17.40
C VAL A 457 -9.32 -1.79 -16.83
N TYR A 458 -9.48 -0.98 -15.79
CA TYR A 458 -10.81 -0.63 -15.26
C TYR A 458 -11.73 -0.07 -16.35
N ARG A 459 -11.24 0.87 -17.17
CA ARG A 459 -12.00 1.45 -18.28
C ARG A 459 -12.33 0.44 -19.38
N HIS A 460 -11.42 -0.49 -19.70
CA HIS A 460 -11.74 -1.62 -20.59
C HIS A 460 -12.84 -2.51 -20.00
N LEU A 461 -12.76 -2.86 -18.72
CA LEU A 461 -13.76 -3.72 -18.07
C LEU A 461 -15.15 -3.08 -18.06
N VAL A 462 -15.24 -1.80 -17.69
CA VAL A 462 -16.50 -1.05 -17.70
C VAL A 462 -17.00 -0.84 -19.14
N GLY A 463 -16.11 -0.51 -20.08
CA GLY A 463 -16.43 -0.38 -21.51
C GLY A 463 -16.93 -1.69 -22.14
N ALA A 464 -16.44 -2.83 -21.66
CA ALA A 464 -16.91 -4.16 -22.05
C ALA A 464 -18.27 -4.53 -21.42
N GLY A 465 -18.87 -3.65 -20.60
CA GLY A 465 -20.20 -3.82 -20.01
C GLY A 465 -20.21 -4.43 -18.60
N ASN A 466 -19.05 -4.50 -17.92
CA ASN A 466 -19.02 -4.95 -16.52
C ASN A 466 -19.45 -3.81 -15.58
N ARG A 467 -20.12 -4.17 -14.49
CA ARG A 467 -20.51 -3.24 -13.42
C ARG A 467 -19.52 -3.40 -12.27
N LEU A 468 -18.54 -2.51 -12.19
CA LEU A 468 -17.51 -2.51 -11.15
C LEU A 468 -17.39 -1.13 -10.54
N ALA A 469 -17.33 -1.07 -9.21
CA ALA A 469 -16.98 0.13 -8.50
C ALA A 469 -15.47 0.40 -8.55
N VAL A 470 -15.11 1.67 -8.55
CA VAL A 470 -13.77 2.13 -8.20
C VAL A 470 -13.59 2.04 -6.68
N THR A 471 -12.54 1.37 -6.23
CA THR A 471 -12.09 1.35 -4.82
C THR A 471 -10.61 1.69 -4.69
N ALA A 472 -10.12 1.70 -3.45
CA ALA A 472 -8.71 1.89 -3.13
C ALA A 472 -8.30 1.02 -1.94
N GLY A 473 -7.04 0.58 -1.97
CA GLY A 473 -6.40 -0.16 -0.89
C GLY A 473 -4.93 0.21 -0.80
N THR A 474 -4.52 0.78 0.33
CA THR A 474 -3.14 1.28 0.49
C THR A 474 -2.09 0.18 0.52
N ASP A 475 -2.50 -1.02 0.93
CA ASP A 475 -1.59 -2.09 1.36
C ASP A 475 -0.66 -1.61 2.50
N THR A 476 -1.19 -0.75 3.38
CA THR A 476 -0.45 -0.24 4.53
C THR A 476 -0.24 -1.34 5.56
N MET A 477 0.95 -1.42 6.15
CA MET A 477 1.31 -2.43 7.14
C MET A 477 1.71 -1.79 8.48
N LEU A 478 0.94 -2.06 9.53
CA LEU A 478 1.20 -1.59 10.89
C LEU A 478 2.34 -2.34 11.61
N SER A 479 2.95 -3.30 10.93
CA SER A 479 4.14 -4.03 11.38
C SER A 479 5.45 -3.51 10.75
N PHE A 480 5.39 -2.45 9.93
CA PHE A 480 6.58 -1.80 9.34
C PHE A 480 6.74 -0.35 9.80
N ASN A 481 7.93 0.02 10.28
CA ASN A 481 8.31 1.42 10.52
C ASN A 481 8.83 2.10 9.25
N ARG A 482 9.42 1.33 8.33
CA ARG A 482 10.09 1.83 7.12
C ARG A 482 9.91 0.82 6.00
N ARG A 483 9.05 1.14 5.03
CA ARG A 483 8.81 0.36 3.81
C ARG A 483 8.03 1.21 2.82
N SER A 484 8.73 1.86 1.88
CA SER A 484 8.15 2.72 0.82
C SER A 484 6.86 3.48 1.26
N SER A 485 5.78 3.46 0.48
CA SER A 485 4.45 3.97 0.83
C SER A 485 3.66 3.06 1.77
N GLN A 486 3.99 1.76 1.86
CA GLN A 486 3.30 0.75 2.68
C GLN A 486 3.51 0.96 4.20
N SER A 487 4.56 1.68 4.61
CA SER A 487 4.74 2.17 5.99
C SER A 487 4.05 3.52 6.27
N GLY A 488 3.35 4.07 5.27
CA GLY A 488 2.51 5.27 5.40
C GLY A 488 1.32 5.05 6.35
N PRO A 489 0.53 6.10 6.61
CA PRO A 489 -0.66 5.96 7.44
C PRO A 489 -1.81 5.30 6.65
N PRO A 490 -2.64 4.44 7.28
CA PRO A 490 -3.85 3.90 6.65
C PRO A 490 -4.73 4.99 6.05
N GLY A 491 -5.29 4.72 4.88
CA GLY A 491 -6.18 5.62 4.16
C GLY A 491 -5.49 6.81 3.49
N TRP A 492 -4.17 6.79 3.27
CA TRP A 492 -3.51 7.82 2.47
C TRP A 492 -4.02 7.85 1.02
N GLU A 493 -4.46 6.69 0.50
CA GLU A 493 -5.44 6.56 -0.55
C GLU A 493 -6.68 5.87 0.00
N ARG A 494 -7.87 6.30 -0.40
CA ARG A 494 -9.12 5.73 0.12
C ARG A 494 -10.26 5.88 -0.87
N VAL A 495 -11.24 4.97 -0.77
CA VAL A 495 -12.51 5.06 -1.48
C VAL A 495 -13.52 5.82 -0.62
N TYR A 496 -14.23 6.79 -1.18
CA TYR A 496 -15.42 7.35 -0.57
C TYR A 496 -16.66 6.68 -1.15
N ALA A 497 -17.55 6.23 -0.28
CA ALA A 497 -18.83 5.64 -0.64
C ALA A 497 -19.99 6.50 -0.13
N ARG A 498 -21.01 6.73 -0.98
CA ARG A 498 -22.21 7.51 -0.63
C ARG A 498 -23.29 6.61 -0.04
N LEU A 499 -23.70 6.91 1.19
CA LEU A 499 -24.70 6.17 1.95
C LEU A 499 -25.98 6.98 2.11
N ASP A 500 -27.12 6.31 1.98
CA ASP A 500 -28.44 6.85 2.30
C ASP A 500 -28.80 6.49 3.76
N GLY A 501 -28.00 6.97 4.71
CA GLY A 501 -28.21 6.65 6.13
C GLY A 501 -26.92 6.63 6.97
N PRO A 502 -26.99 6.05 8.18
CA PRO A 502 -25.85 5.97 9.08
C PRO A 502 -24.77 5.02 8.54
N LEU A 503 -23.52 5.27 8.92
CA LEU A 503 -22.41 4.37 8.64
C LEU A 503 -22.62 3.03 9.32
N THR A 504 -22.69 1.98 8.51
CA THR A 504 -22.64 0.58 8.95
C THR A 504 -21.87 -0.23 7.91
N ALA A 505 -21.32 -1.39 8.29
CA ALA A 505 -20.60 -2.23 7.35
C ALA A 505 -21.47 -2.68 6.16
N ALA A 506 -22.75 -2.99 6.42
CA ALA A 506 -23.69 -3.37 5.37
C ALA A 506 -23.96 -2.20 4.42
N ALA A 507 -24.29 -1.02 4.94
CA ALA A 507 -24.57 0.15 4.10
C ALA A 507 -23.34 0.58 3.27
N PHE A 508 -22.13 0.48 3.85
CA PHE A 508 -20.89 0.76 3.14
C PHE A 508 -20.62 -0.26 2.03
N ALA A 509 -20.75 -1.56 2.32
CA ALA A 509 -20.62 -2.63 1.33
C ALA A 509 -21.65 -2.48 0.20
N ASP A 510 -22.91 -2.14 0.51
CA ASP A 510 -23.96 -1.95 -0.48
C ASP A 510 -23.73 -0.70 -1.35
N ALA A 511 -23.14 0.35 -0.80
CA ALA A 511 -22.73 1.53 -1.57
C ALA A 511 -21.61 1.19 -2.58
N ILE A 512 -20.63 0.37 -2.18
CA ILE A 512 -19.61 -0.16 -3.10
C ILE A 512 -20.27 -1.02 -4.19
N ARG A 513 -21.13 -2.00 -3.83
CA ARG A 513 -21.83 -2.84 -4.82
C ARG A 513 -22.66 -2.03 -5.82
N ALA A 514 -23.25 -0.93 -5.36
CA ALA A 514 -24.02 -0.03 -6.21
C ALA A 514 -23.16 0.93 -7.04
N GLY A 515 -21.82 0.91 -6.92
CA GLY A 515 -20.95 1.83 -7.64
C GLY A 515 -21.06 3.28 -7.18
N ARG A 516 -21.64 3.56 -6.00
CA ARG A 516 -21.77 4.91 -5.45
C ARG A 516 -20.47 5.37 -4.81
N THR A 517 -19.39 5.32 -5.58
CA THR A 517 -18.03 5.53 -5.08
C THR A 517 -17.20 6.45 -5.96
N PHE A 518 -16.19 7.05 -5.35
CA PHE A 518 -14.98 7.50 -6.03
C PHE A 518 -13.78 7.15 -5.16
N ALA A 519 -12.60 7.00 -5.74
CA ALA A 519 -11.37 6.81 -4.97
C ALA A 519 -10.36 7.92 -5.25
N THR A 520 -9.54 8.21 -4.25
CA THR A 520 -8.57 9.32 -4.30
C THR A 520 -7.27 9.07 -3.50
N THR A 521 -6.16 9.66 -3.96
CA THR A 521 -4.90 9.80 -3.21
C THR A 521 -4.77 11.16 -2.48
N GLY A 522 -5.85 11.94 -2.42
CA GLY A 522 -5.89 13.27 -1.81
C GLY A 522 -7.04 14.17 -2.31
N PRO A 523 -7.19 14.35 -3.64
CA PRO A 523 -8.24 15.19 -4.21
C PRO A 523 -9.65 14.73 -3.87
N TRP A 524 -10.50 15.64 -3.39
CA TRP A 524 -11.93 15.40 -3.39
C TRP A 524 -12.47 15.53 -4.82
N LEU A 525 -13.34 14.61 -5.24
CA LEU A 525 -13.90 14.58 -6.61
C LEU A 525 -15.39 14.24 -6.60
N GLU A 526 -16.19 15.05 -7.28
CA GLU A 526 -17.61 14.83 -7.54
C GLU A 526 -17.85 14.72 -9.03
N LEU A 527 -18.81 13.85 -9.40
CA LEU A 527 -19.37 13.73 -10.73
C LEU A 527 -20.89 13.83 -10.64
N GLU A 528 -21.46 14.63 -11.53
CA GLU A 528 -22.91 14.78 -11.71
C GLU A 528 -23.24 14.70 -13.22
N VAL A 529 -24.26 13.92 -13.57
CA VAL A 529 -24.80 13.81 -14.93
C VAL A 529 -26.31 13.97 -14.86
N ASP A 530 -26.85 15.10 -15.36
CA ASP A 530 -28.27 15.46 -15.20
C ASP A 530 -28.80 15.26 -13.76
N GLY A 531 -28.04 15.69 -12.75
CA GLY A 531 -28.41 15.54 -11.34
C GLY A 531 -28.19 14.15 -10.72
N HIS A 532 -27.63 13.19 -11.47
CA HIS A 532 -27.34 11.83 -11.01
C HIS A 532 -25.84 11.63 -10.76
N GLY A 533 -25.48 10.75 -9.83
CA GLY A 533 -24.11 10.53 -9.40
C GLY A 533 -23.57 9.14 -9.76
N PRO A 534 -22.30 8.85 -9.39
CA PRO A 534 -21.69 7.54 -9.63
C PRO A 534 -22.58 6.38 -9.18
N GLY A 535 -22.65 5.33 -9.99
CA GLY A 535 -23.50 4.16 -9.77
C GLY A 535 -24.87 4.23 -10.43
N ASP A 536 -25.36 5.43 -10.76
CA ASP A 536 -26.66 5.60 -11.41
C ASP A 536 -26.63 5.19 -12.90
N ALA A 537 -27.78 4.74 -13.41
CA ALA A 537 -27.99 4.44 -14.83
C ALA A 537 -29.20 5.23 -15.34
N LEU A 538 -29.03 5.93 -16.47
CA LEU A 538 -30.04 6.81 -17.03
C LEU A 538 -30.41 6.31 -18.44
N ASP A 539 -31.72 6.12 -18.66
CA ASP A 539 -32.26 5.77 -19.98
C ASP A 539 -32.36 7.02 -20.87
N ARG A 540 -31.79 6.95 -22.07
CA ARG A 540 -31.76 8.04 -23.05
C ARG A 540 -32.23 7.60 -24.43
N ALA A 541 -32.82 8.54 -25.16
CA ALA A 541 -33.07 8.38 -26.58
C ALA A 541 -31.82 8.80 -27.39
N PRO A 542 -31.56 8.18 -28.55
CA PRO A 542 -30.50 8.65 -29.44
C PRO A 542 -30.66 10.14 -29.77
N GLY A 543 -29.60 10.92 -29.59
CA GLY A 543 -29.57 12.36 -29.80
C GLY A 543 -29.97 13.20 -28.58
N ASP A 544 -30.36 12.58 -27.46
CA ASP A 544 -30.55 13.29 -26.20
C ASP A 544 -29.26 13.99 -25.77
N ARG A 545 -29.41 15.13 -25.10
CA ARG A 545 -28.30 15.88 -24.54
C ARG A 545 -28.31 15.77 -23.02
N VAL A 546 -27.14 15.53 -22.44
CA VAL A 546 -26.95 15.48 -20.99
C VAL A 546 -25.87 16.48 -20.58
N THR A 547 -26.09 17.15 -19.44
CA THR A 547 -25.10 18.02 -18.82
C THR A 547 -24.26 17.19 -17.86
N VAL A 548 -22.94 17.23 -18.04
CA VAL A 548 -21.97 16.54 -17.19
C VAL A 548 -21.15 17.57 -16.44
N THR A 549 -21.05 17.45 -15.12
CA THR A 549 -20.24 18.33 -14.28
C THR A 549 -19.32 17.53 -13.37
N ALA A 550 -18.03 17.86 -13.37
CA ALA A 550 -17.08 17.43 -12.36
C ALA A 550 -16.65 18.60 -11.47
N ARG A 551 -16.55 18.36 -10.16
CA ARG A 551 -16.04 19.35 -9.19
C ARG A 551 -14.93 18.73 -8.37
N CYS A 552 -13.88 19.49 -8.07
CA CYS A 552 -12.80 19.02 -7.23
C CYS A 552 -12.34 20.03 -6.19
N VAL A 553 -11.82 19.51 -5.08
CA VAL A 553 -11.18 20.29 -4.02
C VAL A 553 -9.85 19.61 -3.66
N GLY A 554 -8.77 20.38 -3.70
CA GLY A 554 -7.44 19.91 -3.30
C GLY A 554 -6.32 20.77 -3.90
N PRO A 555 -5.37 21.28 -3.11
CA PRO A 555 -4.25 22.10 -3.63
C PRO A 555 -3.32 21.36 -4.61
N GLU A 556 -3.34 20.03 -4.58
CA GLU A 556 -2.55 19.15 -5.44
C GLU A 556 -3.08 19.02 -6.88
N VAL A 557 -4.36 19.34 -7.13
CA VAL A 557 -5.01 19.11 -8.43
C VAL A 557 -4.52 20.13 -9.47
N ARG A 558 -4.28 19.66 -10.69
CA ARG A 558 -3.89 20.50 -11.85
C ARG A 558 -4.78 20.30 -13.07
N GLY A 559 -5.39 19.12 -13.23
CA GLY A 559 -6.29 18.83 -14.35
C GLY A 559 -7.56 18.11 -13.89
N LEU A 560 -8.65 18.40 -14.59
CA LEU A 560 -9.90 17.65 -14.56
C LEU A 560 -10.19 17.11 -15.95
N GLU A 561 -10.67 15.87 -16.01
CA GLU A 561 -11.15 15.24 -17.24
C GLU A 561 -12.54 14.64 -17.02
N LEU A 562 -13.39 14.80 -18.03
CA LEU A 562 -14.62 14.02 -18.19
C LEU A 562 -14.36 13.01 -19.31
N ARG A 563 -14.57 11.73 -19.01
CA ARG A 563 -14.29 10.63 -19.94
C ARG A 563 -15.53 9.76 -20.16
N THR A 564 -15.65 9.24 -21.37
CA THR A 564 -16.65 8.24 -21.75
C THR A 564 -15.99 6.98 -22.30
N ALA A 565 -16.78 6.02 -22.78
CA ALA A 565 -16.25 4.84 -23.48
C ALA A 565 -15.41 5.19 -24.73
N ASP A 566 -15.58 6.40 -25.30
CA ASP A 566 -14.85 6.88 -26.47
C ASP A 566 -13.61 7.72 -26.12
N GLY A 567 -13.31 7.89 -24.82
CA GLY A 567 -12.15 8.64 -24.33
C GLY A 567 -12.53 9.98 -23.68
N VAL A 568 -11.60 10.94 -23.69
CA VAL A 568 -11.79 12.26 -23.07
C VAL A 568 -12.76 13.10 -23.90
N VAL A 569 -13.83 13.58 -23.29
CA VAL A 569 -14.84 14.47 -23.92
C VAL A 569 -14.70 15.92 -23.48
N ALA A 570 -14.08 16.17 -22.33
CA ALA A 570 -13.70 17.51 -21.88
C ALA A 570 -12.51 17.43 -20.92
N GLU A 571 -11.67 18.47 -20.95
CA GLU A 571 -10.53 18.64 -20.05
C GLU A 571 -10.47 20.12 -19.62
N GLY A 572 -10.07 20.38 -18.38
CA GLY A 572 -9.96 21.74 -17.88
C GLY A 572 -9.16 21.88 -16.58
N PRO A 573 -8.99 23.13 -16.10
CA PRO A 573 -8.33 23.40 -14.82
C PRO A 573 -9.13 22.85 -13.62
N PRO A 574 -8.53 22.79 -12.41
CA PRO A 574 -9.23 22.40 -11.19
C PRO A 574 -10.37 23.37 -10.83
N GLY A 575 -11.27 22.90 -9.97
CA GLY A 575 -12.43 23.65 -9.47
C GLY A 575 -13.74 23.03 -9.97
N GLU A 576 -14.15 23.39 -11.18
CA GLU A 576 -15.35 22.87 -11.82
C GLU A 576 -15.14 22.76 -13.34
N LEU A 577 -15.56 21.64 -13.92
CA LEU A 577 -15.55 21.38 -15.36
C LEU A 577 -16.96 20.91 -15.78
N THR A 578 -17.59 21.64 -16.69
CA THR A 578 -18.92 21.29 -17.23
C THR A 578 -18.85 21.06 -18.73
N ALA A 579 -19.49 20.01 -19.22
CA ALA A 579 -19.60 19.68 -20.64
C ALA A 579 -21.02 19.23 -21.01
N GLU A 580 -21.37 19.45 -22.27
CA GLU A 580 -22.62 18.98 -22.88
C GLU A 580 -22.31 17.78 -23.77
N LEU A 581 -22.93 16.64 -23.49
CA LEU A 581 -22.73 15.40 -24.25
C LEU A 581 -24.01 15.03 -25.00
N THR A 582 -23.89 14.80 -26.32
CA THR A 582 -24.94 14.16 -27.11
C THR A 582 -24.80 12.65 -27.00
N VAL A 583 -25.89 11.96 -26.65
CA VAL A 583 -25.92 10.52 -26.38
C VAL A 583 -26.54 9.80 -27.58
N ASP A 584 -25.71 9.29 -28.48
CA ASP A 584 -26.17 8.55 -29.67
C ASP A 584 -26.14 7.03 -29.48
N ALA A 585 -25.27 6.55 -28.59
CA ALA A 585 -25.07 5.14 -28.29
C ALA A 585 -24.85 4.94 -26.78
N PRO A 586 -25.09 3.72 -26.25
CA PRO A 586 -24.85 3.43 -24.85
C PRO A 586 -23.40 3.70 -24.46
N THR A 587 -23.19 4.41 -23.36
CA THR A 587 -21.87 4.77 -22.87
C THR A 587 -21.87 4.89 -21.34
N TYR A 588 -20.75 5.29 -20.77
CA TYR A 588 -20.64 5.70 -19.38
C TYR A 588 -19.94 7.06 -19.31
N VAL A 589 -20.01 7.70 -18.15
CA VAL A 589 -19.26 8.91 -17.83
C VAL A 589 -18.51 8.71 -16.53
N VAL A 590 -17.22 9.04 -16.52
CA VAL A 590 -16.38 9.11 -15.31
C VAL A 590 -15.68 10.46 -15.25
N ALA A 591 -15.38 10.92 -14.04
CA ALA A 591 -14.49 12.06 -13.83
C ALA A 591 -13.13 11.57 -13.32
N VAL A 592 -12.07 12.26 -13.76
CA VAL A 592 -10.71 12.05 -13.30
C VAL A 592 -10.12 13.40 -12.87
N ALA A 593 -9.45 13.41 -11.72
CA ALA A 593 -8.62 14.54 -11.29
C ALA A 593 -7.17 14.08 -11.21
N SER A 594 -6.24 14.91 -11.68
CA SER A 594 -4.82 14.58 -11.68
C SER A 594 -3.95 15.76 -11.23
N GLY A 595 -2.77 15.44 -10.70
CA GLY A 595 -1.79 16.41 -10.26
C GLY A 595 -0.42 15.77 -10.02
N PRO A 596 0.65 16.57 -9.88
CA PRO A 596 1.99 16.07 -9.64
C PRO A 596 2.13 15.48 -8.23
N ALA A 597 3.32 14.97 -7.92
CA ALA A 597 3.71 14.67 -6.54
C ALA A 597 3.45 15.88 -5.61
N HIS A 598 2.90 15.60 -4.44
CA HIS A 598 2.50 16.61 -3.45
C HIS A 598 2.66 16.03 -2.05
N PRO A 599 3.01 16.81 -1.00
CA PRO A 599 3.12 16.31 0.38
C PRO A 599 1.85 15.69 0.99
N ARG A 600 0.71 15.80 0.29
CA ARG A 600 -0.59 15.23 0.68
C ARG A 600 -0.91 13.92 -0.05
N THR A 601 -0.15 13.55 -1.08
CA THR A 601 -0.28 12.28 -1.82
C THR A 601 0.98 11.45 -1.64
N PHE A 602 0.79 10.21 -1.18
CA PHE A 602 1.90 9.29 -0.93
C PHE A 602 2.21 8.39 -2.13
N HIS A 603 1.44 8.52 -3.22
CA HIS A 603 1.71 7.79 -4.45
C HIS A 603 2.81 8.46 -5.27
N TYR A 604 3.77 7.67 -5.76
CA TYR A 604 4.95 8.17 -6.47
C TYR A 604 4.61 8.90 -7.79
N SER A 605 3.48 8.55 -8.43
CA SER A 605 3.03 9.20 -9.67
C SER A 605 2.28 10.52 -9.45
N GLY A 606 1.93 10.86 -8.20
CA GLY A 606 1.26 12.11 -7.87
C GLY A 606 -0.18 11.98 -7.41
N ALA A 607 -0.91 13.10 -7.48
CA ALA A 607 -2.30 13.18 -7.06
C ALA A 607 -3.22 12.59 -8.14
N TYR A 608 -4.16 11.75 -7.72
CA TYR A 608 -5.13 11.13 -8.63
C TYR A 608 -6.45 10.88 -7.91
N ALA A 609 -7.57 11.09 -8.60
CA ALA A 609 -8.87 10.61 -8.19
C ALA A 609 -9.68 10.16 -9.40
N HIS A 610 -10.51 9.13 -9.22
CA HIS A 610 -11.33 8.53 -10.26
C HIS A 610 -12.70 8.16 -9.69
N THR A 611 -13.78 8.57 -10.36
CA THR A 611 -15.14 8.19 -9.94
C THR A 611 -15.52 6.83 -10.49
N SER A 612 -16.41 6.13 -9.81
CA SER A 612 -17.23 5.12 -10.49
C SER A 612 -18.10 5.77 -11.58
N PRO A 613 -18.65 4.97 -12.52
CA PRO A 613 -19.30 5.51 -13.71
C PRO A 613 -20.73 5.92 -13.41
N VAL A 614 -21.22 6.93 -14.13
CA VAL A 614 -22.65 7.10 -14.41
C VAL A 614 -22.93 6.48 -15.77
N TYR A 615 -23.91 5.58 -15.85
CA TYR A 615 -24.22 4.88 -17.09
C TYR A 615 -25.31 5.59 -17.90
N LEU A 616 -25.11 5.67 -19.20
CA LEU A 616 -26.06 6.24 -20.16
C LEU A 616 -26.52 5.11 -21.07
N ASP A 617 -27.68 4.54 -20.77
CA ASP A 617 -28.28 3.45 -21.53
C ASP A 617 -29.11 4.04 -22.67
N VAL A 618 -29.10 3.40 -23.84
CA VAL A 618 -29.79 3.92 -25.04
C VAL A 618 -30.63 2.84 -25.69
N ALA A 619 -31.94 3.12 -25.82
CA ALA A 619 -32.92 2.21 -26.40
C ALA A 619 -32.88 0.79 -25.78
N GLY A 620 -32.78 0.72 -24.45
CA GLY A 620 -32.73 -0.54 -23.68
C GLY A 620 -31.42 -1.32 -23.84
N ARG A 621 -30.37 -0.69 -24.39
CA ARG A 621 -29.03 -1.26 -24.49
C ARG A 621 -28.09 -0.57 -23.53
N HIS A 622 -27.19 -1.36 -22.93
CA HIS A 622 -26.12 -0.90 -22.07
C HIS A 622 -24.80 -0.79 -22.82
N VAL A 623 -23.82 -0.12 -22.21
CA VAL A 623 -22.46 -0.02 -22.76
C VAL A 623 -21.87 -1.42 -23.01
N ALA A 624 -21.35 -1.61 -24.22
CA ALA A 624 -20.68 -2.82 -24.68
C ALA A 624 -19.81 -2.48 -25.88
N ARG A 625 -18.73 -1.72 -25.65
CA ARG A 625 -17.85 -1.23 -26.69
C ARG A 625 -17.09 -2.41 -27.32
N PRO A 626 -17.23 -2.66 -28.65
CA PRO A 626 -16.65 -3.86 -29.27
C PRO A 626 -15.12 -3.96 -29.15
N ALA A 627 -14.41 -2.84 -29.05
CA ALA A 627 -12.96 -2.84 -28.84
C ALA A 627 -12.60 -3.40 -27.45
N ASP A 628 -13.29 -2.93 -26.41
CA ASP A 628 -13.05 -3.36 -25.02
C ASP A 628 -13.49 -4.82 -24.78
N VAL A 629 -14.59 -5.23 -25.42
CA VAL A 629 -15.02 -6.64 -25.38
C VAL A 629 -13.98 -7.56 -26.02
N ARG A 630 -13.40 -7.16 -27.16
CA ARG A 630 -12.30 -7.93 -27.80
C ARG A 630 -11.04 -7.94 -26.95
N TRP A 631 -10.67 -6.80 -26.36
CA TRP A 631 -9.56 -6.71 -25.42
C TRP A 631 -9.72 -7.73 -24.27
N CYS A 632 -10.93 -7.83 -23.70
CA CYS A 632 -11.21 -8.81 -22.64
C CYS A 632 -11.14 -10.26 -23.13
N LEU A 633 -11.60 -10.56 -24.35
CA LEU A 633 -11.49 -11.90 -24.93
C LEU A 633 -10.03 -12.30 -25.17
N ASP A 634 -9.24 -11.39 -25.75
CA ASP A 634 -7.81 -11.58 -26.01
C ASP A 634 -7.03 -11.72 -24.69
N TYR A 635 -7.43 -11.01 -23.63
CA TYR A 635 -6.91 -11.20 -22.27
C TYR A 635 -7.17 -12.62 -21.76
N LEU A 636 -8.40 -13.13 -21.90
CA LEU A 636 -8.75 -14.48 -21.44
C LEU A 636 -7.98 -15.56 -22.20
N ASP A 637 -7.69 -15.34 -23.49
CA ASP A 637 -6.84 -16.24 -24.27
C ASP A 637 -5.38 -16.22 -23.78
N GLY A 638 -4.85 -15.05 -23.43
CA GLY A 638 -3.54 -14.94 -22.79
C GLY A 638 -3.48 -15.60 -21.41
N LEU A 639 -4.53 -15.43 -20.60
CA LEU A 639 -4.63 -16.06 -19.28
C LEU A 639 -4.71 -17.59 -19.39
N GLU A 640 -5.44 -18.12 -20.37
CA GLU A 640 -5.49 -19.56 -20.62
C GLU A 640 -4.10 -20.12 -20.96
N THR A 641 -3.36 -19.46 -21.85
CA THR A 641 -1.97 -19.83 -22.17
C THR A 641 -1.12 -19.85 -20.91
N MET A 642 -1.19 -18.80 -20.09
CA MET A 642 -0.44 -18.71 -18.84
C MET A 642 -0.80 -19.85 -17.87
N ILE A 643 -2.08 -20.18 -17.69
CA ILE A 643 -2.51 -21.28 -16.82
C ILE A 643 -1.97 -22.62 -17.33
N ARG A 644 -2.03 -22.86 -18.65
CA ARG A 644 -1.52 -24.11 -19.25
C ARG A 644 -0.02 -24.26 -19.10
N GLU A 645 0.72 -23.16 -19.18
CA GLU A 645 2.19 -23.18 -19.14
C GLU A 645 2.74 -23.16 -17.72
N HIS A 646 2.08 -22.47 -16.78
CA HIS A 646 2.68 -22.17 -15.48
C HIS A 646 1.92 -22.71 -14.27
N ALA A 647 0.65 -23.14 -14.40
CA ALA A 647 -0.12 -23.62 -13.25
C ALA A 647 0.33 -25.01 -12.77
N ARG A 648 0.49 -25.14 -11.45
CA ARG A 648 0.76 -26.39 -10.75
C ARG A 648 -0.57 -27.09 -10.48
N LEU A 649 -0.92 -28.07 -11.31
CA LEU A 649 -2.20 -28.77 -11.24
C LEU A 649 -1.98 -30.30 -11.25
N ASP A 650 -2.53 -31.00 -10.25
CA ASP A 650 -2.54 -32.47 -10.26
C ASP A 650 -3.76 -33.00 -11.02
N GLY A 651 -3.56 -33.32 -12.30
CA GLY A 651 -4.52 -34.03 -13.14
C GLY A 651 -5.46 -33.13 -13.96
N GLU A 652 -6.01 -33.72 -15.03
CA GLU A 652 -6.78 -32.99 -16.06
C GLU A 652 -8.00 -32.27 -15.50
N ARG A 653 -8.68 -32.85 -14.49
CA ARG A 653 -9.89 -32.27 -13.89
C ARG A 653 -9.65 -30.87 -13.33
N ARG A 654 -8.50 -30.63 -12.67
CA ARG A 654 -8.21 -29.31 -12.08
C ARG A 654 -7.96 -28.25 -13.14
N LEU A 655 -7.38 -28.64 -14.28
CA LEU A 655 -7.24 -27.76 -15.44
C LEU A 655 -8.62 -27.47 -16.06
N THR A 656 -9.49 -28.48 -16.18
CA THR A 656 -10.86 -28.29 -16.65
C THR A 656 -11.61 -27.25 -15.82
N ASP A 657 -11.50 -27.26 -14.48
CA ASP A 657 -12.17 -26.27 -13.63
C ASP A 657 -11.75 -24.81 -13.96
N HIS A 658 -10.47 -24.59 -14.31
CA HIS A 658 -9.98 -23.29 -14.78
C HIS A 658 -10.51 -22.93 -16.17
N LEU A 659 -10.45 -23.88 -17.11
CA LEU A 659 -10.90 -23.65 -18.48
C LEU A 659 -12.41 -23.39 -18.56
N ASP A 660 -13.21 -24.12 -17.79
CA ASP A 660 -14.66 -23.92 -17.69
C ASP A 660 -15.00 -22.52 -17.16
N LEU A 661 -14.21 -22.00 -16.20
CA LEU A 661 -14.34 -20.62 -15.72
C LEU A 661 -14.08 -19.60 -16.84
N LEU A 662 -12.99 -19.79 -17.59
CA LEU A 662 -12.63 -18.88 -18.69
C LEU A 662 -13.67 -18.95 -19.82
N ASP A 663 -14.16 -20.14 -20.16
CA ASP A 663 -15.18 -20.31 -21.19
C ASP A 663 -16.53 -19.71 -20.79
N ALA A 664 -16.91 -19.81 -19.52
CA ALA A 664 -18.09 -19.11 -18.99
C ALA A 664 -17.93 -17.58 -19.13
N ALA A 665 -16.75 -17.03 -18.82
CA ALA A 665 -16.47 -15.60 -19.02
C ALA A 665 -16.50 -15.20 -20.50
N ARG A 666 -15.89 -15.99 -21.39
CA ARG A 666 -15.93 -15.77 -22.85
C ARG A 666 -17.35 -15.78 -23.38
N ALA A 667 -18.21 -16.67 -22.88
CA ALA A 667 -19.62 -16.72 -23.28
C ALA A 667 -20.34 -15.40 -22.96
N VAL A 668 -20.10 -14.81 -21.78
CA VAL A 668 -20.64 -13.50 -21.41
C VAL A 668 -20.16 -12.41 -22.37
N TYR A 669 -18.85 -12.30 -22.62
CA TYR A 669 -18.32 -11.27 -23.51
C TYR A 669 -18.76 -11.44 -24.97
N ARG A 670 -18.76 -12.66 -25.51
CA ARG A 670 -19.24 -12.94 -26.87
C ARG A 670 -20.72 -12.57 -27.05
N ALA A 671 -21.55 -12.73 -26.01
CA ALA A 671 -22.95 -12.30 -26.05
C ALA A 671 -23.13 -10.77 -26.14
N ARG A 672 -22.11 -9.98 -25.77
CA ARG A 672 -22.13 -8.51 -25.85
C ARG A 672 -21.64 -7.96 -27.19
N LEU A 673 -21.06 -8.79 -28.05
CA LEU A 673 -20.69 -8.37 -29.41
C LEU A 673 -21.93 -8.28 -30.32
N PRO A 674 -21.98 -7.32 -31.25
CA PRO A 674 -23.01 -7.28 -32.28
C PRO A 674 -22.94 -8.56 -33.13
N ARG A 675 -24.12 -9.13 -33.43
CA ARG A 675 -24.26 -10.32 -34.28
C ARG A 675 -24.04 -10.03 -35.75
#